data_AF-U3JVT0-F1
#
_entry.id   AF-U3JVT0-F1
#
_cell.length_a   1.000
_cell.length_b   1.000
_cell.length_c   1.000
_cell.angle_alpha   90.00
_cell.angle_beta   90.00
_cell.angle_gamma   90.00
#
_symmetry.space_group_name_H-M   'P 1'
#
loop_
_entity.id
_entity.type
_entity.pdbx_description
1 polymer ?
#
loop_
_entity_poly.entity_id
_entity_poly.type
_entity_poly.pdbx_seq_one_letter_code
_entity_poly.pdbx_strand_id
1 'polypeptide(L)'
;ALDPALRERLAAASLHDAVRLGCELSREGIPKEGILQALLRGSWEGSPEAAAGLWSLQAASHQLPGSPEVSVCFANRSAALLHLGHFEACLEDIARAERHGYPDRLLPKVLLRKAECLLCLERLQDAQDILRVLESKIALDGVMTAHLTRLKKLSQLKVKLGEKERCPEPALEAHGGIQGEPEIWEENSSISGASSSLSLSFDAERGRHLVASQDIVPGQSLVKEEAFVSVLCPGESLPLQDGDTAWDTRATNADLYCHRCLRQLLASVPCQGCSYAKYCSQGCADMAWQQYHRTECSLGALLLTLGVFCHLALRTVLLAGFAEVSRLVAWSHHGDKNLRSPEARCKPLSEAAAAGAGSRGIPGCGSNGRYQSSYQALFHLLPHTEQHSPEHKFLCTLSVVAICKQLQAAGLEAAALNQESPQQRSKPKACGKTSDELSPELKTVAEAMLRHVLQLQCNAQAITVMQELGPGDGAVVDKKPVRLATAFFPVLSLLNHSCRPNTSVSFSGTAATVRASQPISSGQEVLHCYGEPEIWEENSSISGASSSLSLSFDAERGRHLVASQDIVPGQSLVKEEAFVSVLCPGESLPLQDGDTAWDTQATNADLYCHRCLRQLLASVPCQGCSYAKYCSQGCADMAWQQYHRTECSLGALLLTLGVFCHLALRTVLLAGFAEVSRLVAWSHHGDKNLRSPEARCKPLSEAAAAGAGSRGIPGCGSNGRYQSSYQALFHLLPHTEQHSPEHKFLCTLSVVAICKQLQAAGLEAAALNQESPQQRSKPKACGKTSDELSPELKTVAEAMLRHVLQLQCNAQAITVMQELGKI
;
A
#
# COMPACT_ATOMS: atom_id res chain seq x y z
N ALA A 1 4.71 45.41 26.61
CA ALA A 1 3.31 45.71 26.23
C ALA A 1 2.37 44.62 26.73
N LEU A 2 2.32 44.37 28.05
CA LEU A 2 1.33 43.48 28.66
C LEU A 2 0.89 44.09 29.98
N ASP A 3 -0.42 44.02 30.23
CA ASP A 3 -1.11 44.52 31.42
C ASP A 3 -0.49 43.93 32.71
N PRO A 4 -0.09 44.77 33.69
CA PRO A 4 0.44 44.32 34.97
C PRO A 4 -0.46 43.31 35.71
N ALA A 5 -1.79 43.44 35.60
CA ALA A 5 -2.73 42.53 36.27
C ALA A 5 -2.72 41.11 35.69
N LEU A 6 -2.42 40.97 34.40
CA LEU A 6 -2.29 39.67 33.73
C LEU A 6 -0.96 38.99 34.09
N ARG A 7 0.08 39.80 34.34
CA ARG A 7 1.42 39.32 34.74
C ARG A 7 1.43 38.76 36.16
N GLU A 8 0.69 39.35 37.10
CA GLU A 8 0.54 38.82 38.46
C GLU A 8 -0.32 37.54 38.50
N ARG A 9 -1.38 37.45 37.69
CA ARG A 9 -2.22 36.23 37.61
C ARG A 9 -1.48 35.04 36.99
N LEU A 10 -0.59 35.27 36.04
CA LEU A 10 0.25 34.23 35.44
C LEU A 10 1.41 33.80 36.34
N ALA A 11 1.91 34.70 37.20
CA ALA A 11 2.97 34.36 38.16
C ALA A 11 2.46 33.50 39.33
N ALA A 12 1.15 33.43 39.57
CA ALA A 12 0.54 32.75 40.71
C ALA A 12 -0.21 31.43 40.37
N ALA A 13 -0.32 31.03 39.08
CA ALA A 13 -1.08 29.84 38.68
C ALA A 13 -0.19 28.60 38.51
N SER A 14 -0.66 27.45 39.00
CA SER A 14 0.00 26.16 38.79
C SER A 14 -0.37 25.56 37.42
N LEU A 15 0.54 24.77 36.84
CA LEU A 15 0.38 24.14 35.51
C LEU A 15 -0.90 23.29 35.37
N HIS A 16 -1.46 22.82 36.49
CA HIS A 16 -2.67 22.01 36.55
C HIS A 16 -3.95 22.83 36.26
N ASP A 17 -3.97 24.11 36.61
CA ASP A 17 -5.20 24.92 36.53
C ASP A 17 -5.45 25.49 35.12
N ALA A 18 -4.40 25.58 34.31
CA ALA A 18 -4.49 25.99 32.91
C ALA A 18 -5.17 24.92 32.01
N VAL A 19 -5.06 23.64 32.39
CA VAL A 19 -5.59 22.51 31.61
C VAL A 19 -7.09 22.31 31.86
N ARG A 20 -7.61 22.69 33.03
CA ARG A 20 -9.01 22.44 33.41
C ARG A 20 -10.01 23.36 32.68
N LEU A 21 -9.61 24.58 32.31
CA LEU A 21 -10.50 25.52 31.59
C LEU A 21 -10.74 25.15 30.11
N GLY A 22 -9.94 24.27 29.52
CA GLY A 22 -10.06 23.89 28.10
C GLY A 22 -11.08 22.77 27.82
N CYS A 23 -11.54 22.03 28.84
CA CYS A 23 -12.24 20.75 28.64
C CYS A 23 -13.76 20.77 28.86
N GLU A 24 -14.39 21.89 29.25
CA GLU A 24 -15.84 21.93 29.55
C GLU A 24 -16.74 22.34 28.36
N LEU A 25 -16.21 22.43 27.15
CA LEU A 25 -16.99 22.69 25.94
C LEU A 25 -16.93 21.49 24.98
N SER A 26 -17.79 20.49 25.21
CA SER A 26 -18.46 19.65 24.18
C SER A 26 -18.74 18.24 24.70
N ARG A 27 -20.02 17.93 24.98
CA ARG A 27 -20.78 16.75 24.49
C ARG A 27 -21.96 16.40 25.41
N GLU A 28 -23.17 16.53 24.88
CA GLU A 28 -24.34 15.72 25.28
C GLU A 28 -24.68 14.75 24.13
N GLY A 29 -25.18 13.55 24.49
CA GLY A 29 -25.29 12.38 23.62
C GLY A 29 -26.66 12.13 22.96
N ILE A 30 -26.69 11.14 22.06
CA ILE A 30 -27.92 10.57 21.46
C ILE A 30 -27.81 9.02 21.40
N PRO A 31 -28.86 8.22 21.69
CA PRO A 31 -28.80 6.75 21.77
C PRO A 31 -28.87 6.00 20.42
N LYS A 32 -28.34 4.78 20.41
CA LYS A 32 -28.06 3.90 19.25
C LYS A 32 -29.28 3.37 18.46
N GLU A 33 -30.50 3.33 19.00
CA GLU A 33 -31.66 2.77 18.28
C GLU A 33 -32.25 3.67 17.17
N GLY A 34 -32.06 4.99 17.25
CA GLY A 34 -32.73 5.94 16.34
C GLY A 34 -32.16 5.98 14.91
N ILE A 35 -30.89 5.59 14.76
CA ILE A 35 -30.12 5.80 13.52
C ILE A 35 -30.45 4.73 12.47
N LEU A 36 -30.69 3.48 12.89
CA LEU A 36 -31.07 2.39 11.98
C LEU A 36 -32.44 2.64 11.33
N GLN A 37 -33.37 3.29 12.04
CA GLN A 37 -34.67 3.66 11.49
C GLN A 37 -34.62 4.84 10.51
N ALA A 38 -33.65 5.75 10.66
CA ALA A 38 -33.45 6.87 9.75
C ALA A 38 -32.88 6.40 8.39
N LEU A 39 -31.91 5.47 8.41
CA LEU A 39 -31.31 4.86 7.21
C LEU A 39 -32.32 4.06 6.36
N LEU A 40 -33.38 3.53 6.98
CA LEU A 40 -34.41 2.75 6.31
C LEU A 40 -35.58 3.59 5.74
N ARG A 41 -35.68 4.89 6.07
CA ARG A 41 -36.87 5.72 5.76
C ARG A 41 -36.63 7.00 4.94
N GLY A 42 -35.40 7.44 4.69
CA GLY A 42 -35.14 8.75 4.08
C GLY A 42 -35.12 8.79 2.54
N SER A 43 -35.96 9.65 1.94
CA SER A 43 -35.76 10.23 0.61
C SER A 43 -34.64 11.28 0.69
N TRP A 44 -33.59 11.16 -0.12
CA TRP A 44 -32.47 12.12 -0.14
C TRP A 44 -32.58 13.04 -1.36
N GLU A 45 -32.63 14.36 -1.11
CA GLU A 45 -32.52 15.45 -2.09
C GLU A 45 -31.11 16.06 -1.96
N GLY A 46 -30.20 15.72 -2.87
CA GLY A 46 -28.81 16.17 -2.91
C GLY A 46 -27.88 15.03 -3.41
N SER A 47 -26.91 15.32 -4.29
CA SER A 47 -26.15 14.36 -5.12
C SER A 47 -25.74 13.05 -4.40
N PRO A 48 -26.48 11.93 -4.54
CA PRO A 48 -26.41 10.77 -3.64
C PRO A 48 -26.13 9.41 -4.31
N GLU A 49 -25.50 9.37 -5.48
CA GLU A 49 -25.57 8.18 -6.34
C GLU A 49 -24.53 7.08 -6.03
N ALA A 50 -23.28 7.44 -5.69
CA ALA A 50 -22.25 6.47 -5.31
C ALA A 50 -22.35 6.05 -3.82
N ALA A 51 -22.73 6.99 -2.95
CA ALA A 51 -22.90 6.74 -1.52
C ALA A 51 -24.07 5.78 -1.25
N ALA A 52 -25.25 5.97 -1.83
CA ALA A 52 -26.39 5.06 -1.58
C ALA A 52 -26.10 3.58 -1.93
N GLY A 53 -25.27 3.33 -2.95
CA GLY A 53 -24.81 2.00 -3.35
C GLY A 53 -23.85 1.34 -2.35
N LEU A 54 -22.86 2.10 -1.84
CA LEU A 54 -21.89 1.63 -0.84
C LEU A 54 -22.54 1.37 0.53
N TRP A 55 -23.53 2.17 0.90
CA TRP A 55 -24.18 2.11 2.21
C TRP A 55 -25.18 0.96 2.33
N SER A 56 -25.93 0.71 1.26
CA SER A 56 -26.75 -0.49 1.13
C SER A 56 -25.90 -1.77 1.06
N LEU A 57 -24.65 -1.67 0.57
CA LEU A 57 -23.66 -2.75 0.56
C LEU A 57 -23.28 -3.20 1.96
N GLN A 58 -22.88 -2.24 2.81
CA GLN A 58 -22.42 -2.51 4.17
C GLN A 58 -23.58 -3.03 5.02
N ALA A 59 -24.77 -2.44 4.87
CA ALA A 59 -25.98 -2.95 5.51
C ALA A 59 -26.32 -4.39 5.11
N ALA A 60 -26.21 -4.76 3.83
CA ALA A 60 -26.47 -6.14 3.38
C ALA A 60 -25.43 -7.16 3.90
N SER A 61 -24.17 -6.76 4.09
CA SER A 61 -23.10 -7.62 4.62
C SER A 61 -23.20 -7.90 6.13
N HIS A 62 -23.95 -7.09 6.89
CA HIS A 62 -24.10 -7.23 8.34
C HIS A 62 -25.42 -7.89 8.78
N GLN A 63 -26.29 -8.26 7.85
CA GLN A 63 -27.59 -8.85 8.15
C GLN A 63 -27.59 -10.37 8.02
N LEU A 64 -28.46 -11.04 8.80
CA LEU A 64 -28.61 -12.50 8.76
C LEU A 64 -29.17 -12.95 7.39
N PRO A 65 -28.63 -14.05 6.80
CA PRO A 65 -29.14 -14.60 5.54
C PRO A 65 -30.65 -14.88 5.62
N GLY A 66 -31.42 -14.33 4.67
CA GLY A 66 -32.87 -14.53 4.58
C GLY A 66 -33.72 -13.58 5.43
N SER A 67 -33.13 -12.54 6.03
CA SER A 67 -33.91 -11.50 6.72
C SER A 67 -34.68 -10.61 5.72
N PRO A 68 -35.91 -10.15 6.05
CA PRO A 68 -36.66 -9.22 5.21
C PRO A 68 -35.89 -7.93 4.90
N GLU A 69 -34.98 -7.51 5.78
CA GLU A 69 -34.16 -6.30 5.65
C GLU A 69 -33.15 -6.40 4.50
N VAL A 70 -32.59 -7.58 4.24
CA VAL A 70 -31.69 -7.83 3.11
C VAL A 70 -32.42 -7.61 1.77
N SER A 71 -33.67 -8.08 1.69
CA SER A 71 -34.50 -7.88 0.48
C SER A 71 -34.76 -6.40 0.20
N VAL A 72 -34.91 -5.58 1.25
CA VAL A 72 -35.11 -4.13 1.14
C VAL A 72 -33.82 -3.44 0.71
N CYS A 73 -32.65 -3.90 1.17
CA CYS A 73 -31.36 -3.36 0.74
C CYS A 73 -31.15 -3.53 -0.79
N PHE A 74 -31.38 -4.75 -1.32
CA PHE A 74 -31.32 -4.99 -2.77
C PHE A 74 -32.39 -4.19 -3.53
N ALA A 75 -33.59 -4.07 -2.97
CA ALA A 75 -34.64 -3.25 -3.56
C ALA A 75 -34.30 -1.75 -3.55
N ASN A 76 -33.53 -1.23 -2.60
CA ASN A 76 -33.11 0.17 -2.61
C ASN A 76 -31.92 0.38 -3.57
N ARG A 77 -30.95 -0.54 -3.57
CA ARG A 77 -29.79 -0.50 -4.49
C ARG A 77 -30.21 -0.54 -5.97
N SER A 78 -31.21 -1.36 -6.31
CA SER A 78 -31.80 -1.36 -7.66
C SER A 78 -32.44 -0.03 -8.05
N ALA A 79 -32.87 0.82 -7.12
CA ALA A 79 -33.40 2.15 -7.46
C ALA A 79 -32.26 3.07 -7.92
N ALA A 80 -31.14 3.06 -7.20
CA ALA A 80 -29.93 3.79 -7.59
C ALA A 80 -29.38 3.31 -8.94
N LEU A 81 -29.29 1.99 -9.15
CA LEU A 81 -28.81 1.41 -10.42
C LEU A 81 -29.68 1.80 -11.62
N LEU A 82 -30.99 1.92 -11.44
CA LEU A 82 -31.89 2.39 -12.49
C LEU A 82 -31.60 3.85 -12.86
N HIS A 83 -31.41 4.72 -11.86
CA HIS A 83 -31.08 6.13 -12.09
C HIS A 83 -29.72 6.30 -12.78
N LEU A 84 -28.76 5.43 -12.49
CA LEU A 84 -27.44 5.38 -13.13
C LEU A 84 -27.44 4.73 -14.52
N GLY A 85 -28.58 4.25 -15.04
CA GLY A 85 -28.67 3.61 -16.35
C GLY A 85 -28.09 2.18 -16.41
N HIS A 86 -27.74 1.57 -15.27
CA HIS A 86 -27.25 0.19 -15.19
C HIS A 86 -28.41 -0.81 -15.13
N PHE A 87 -29.15 -0.95 -16.24
CA PHE A 87 -30.41 -1.68 -16.28
C PHE A 87 -30.29 -3.19 -15.98
N GLU A 88 -29.26 -3.87 -16.48
CA GLU A 88 -29.05 -5.31 -16.20
C GLU A 88 -28.75 -5.57 -14.72
N ALA A 89 -27.82 -4.79 -14.12
CA ALA A 89 -27.51 -4.90 -12.69
C ALA A 89 -28.73 -4.57 -11.80
N CYS A 90 -29.57 -3.63 -12.23
CA CYS A 90 -30.84 -3.33 -11.58
C CYS A 90 -31.80 -4.54 -11.58
N LEU A 91 -31.94 -5.23 -12.72
CA LEU A 91 -32.78 -6.43 -12.83
C LEU A 91 -32.28 -7.57 -11.94
N GLU A 92 -30.96 -7.77 -11.84
CA GLU A 92 -30.37 -8.75 -10.95
C GLU A 92 -30.69 -8.47 -9.47
N ASP A 93 -30.60 -7.20 -9.05
CA ASP A 93 -30.93 -6.81 -7.67
C ASP A 93 -32.41 -6.95 -7.36
N ILE A 94 -33.28 -6.67 -8.32
CA ILE A 94 -34.72 -6.94 -8.17
C ILE A 94 -34.95 -8.45 -7.97
N ALA A 95 -34.31 -9.30 -8.76
CA ALA A 95 -34.39 -10.75 -8.60
C ALA A 95 -33.82 -11.22 -7.24
N ARG A 96 -32.74 -10.61 -6.75
CA ARG A 96 -32.20 -10.88 -5.40
C ARG A 96 -33.18 -10.48 -4.32
N ALA A 97 -33.81 -9.31 -4.43
CA ALA A 97 -34.84 -8.86 -3.48
C ALA A 97 -36.02 -9.84 -3.44
N GLU A 98 -36.54 -10.25 -4.60
CA GLU A 98 -37.63 -11.23 -4.72
C GLU A 98 -37.27 -12.57 -4.04
N ARG A 99 -36.06 -13.09 -4.26
CA ARG A 99 -35.59 -14.36 -3.64
C ARG A 99 -35.48 -14.29 -2.11
N HIS A 100 -35.22 -13.11 -1.55
CA HIS A 100 -35.10 -12.92 -0.09
C HIS A 100 -36.42 -12.52 0.57
N GLY A 101 -37.56 -12.73 -0.11
CA GLY A 101 -38.88 -12.49 0.48
C GLY A 101 -39.24 -11.01 0.57
N TYR A 102 -39.01 -10.25 -0.50
CA TYR A 102 -39.38 -8.84 -0.55
C TYR A 102 -40.86 -8.62 -0.17
N PRO A 103 -41.19 -7.69 0.75
CA PRO A 103 -42.54 -7.56 1.28
C PRO A 103 -43.59 -7.29 0.19
N ASP A 104 -44.67 -8.06 0.16
CA ASP A 104 -45.73 -7.97 -0.85
C ASP A 104 -46.29 -6.55 -1.03
N ARG A 105 -46.48 -5.82 0.08
CA ARG A 105 -46.96 -4.42 0.09
C ARG A 105 -46.03 -3.44 -0.66
N LEU A 106 -44.77 -3.79 -0.84
CA LEU A 106 -43.76 -2.98 -1.52
C LEU A 106 -43.47 -3.46 -2.94
N LEU A 107 -43.89 -4.68 -3.30
CA LEU A 107 -43.63 -5.32 -4.59
C LEU A 107 -43.99 -4.46 -5.81
N PRO A 108 -45.08 -3.65 -5.82
CA PRO A 108 -45.35 -2.73 -6.94
C PRO A 108 -44.19 -1.77 -7.25
N LYS A 109 -43.36 -1.40 -6.26
CA LYS A 109 -42.20 -0.51 -6.46
C LYS A 109 -41.08 -1.16 -7.26
N VAL A 110 -40.81 -2.45 -7.04
CA VAL A 110 -39.74 -3.16 -7.78
C VAL A 110 -40.23 -3.58 -9.17
N LEU A 111 -41.51 -3.96 -9.31
CA LEU A 111 -42.11 -4.31 -10.61
C LEU A 111 -42.16 -3.12 -11.58
N LEU A 112 -42.47 -1.91 -11.10
CA LEU A 112 -42.38 -0.68 -11.92
C LEU A 112 -40.97 -0.47 -12.48
N ARG A 113 -39.94 -0.66 -11.63
CA ARG A 113 -38.54 -0.53 -12.03
C ARG A 113 -38.10 -1.64 -12.97
N LYS A 114 -38.56 -2.87 -12.74
CA LYS A 114 -38.33 -4.04 -13.61
C LYS A 114 -38.87 -3.78 -15.02
N ALA A 115 -40.10 -3.29 -15.14
CA ALA A 115 -40.69 -2.92 -16.43
C ALA A 115 -39.92 -1.80 -17.13
N GLU A 116 -39.51 -0.76 -16.38
CA GLU A 116 -38.70 0.34 -16.91
C GLU A 116 -37.35 -0.13 -17.45
N CYS A 117 -36.61 -0.97 -16.71
CA CYS A 117 -35.37 -1.58 -17.18
C CYS A 117 -35.56 -2.42 -18.45
N LEU A 118 -36.60 -3.26 -18.49
CA LEU A 118 -36.87 -4.12 -19.65
C LEU A 118 -37.21 -3.32 -20.91
N LEU A 119 -37.90 -2.19 -20.77
CA LEU A 119 -38.16 -1.26 -21.88
C LEU A 119 -36.87 -0.58 -22.38
N CYS A 120 -35.97 -0.20 -21.47
CA CYS A 120 -34.67 0.37 -21.83
C CYS A 120 -33.75 -0.64 -22.52
N LEU A 121 -33.84 -1.92 -22.14
CA LEU A 121 -33.10 -3.04 -22.75
C LEU A 121 -33.79 -3.66 -23.98
N GLU A 122 -34.89 -3.07 -24.45
CA GLU A 122 -35.67 -3.52 -25.62
C GLU A 122 -36.25 -4.94 -25.51
N ARG A 123 -36.40 -5.45 -24.28
CA ARG A 123 -37.06 -6.72 -23.97
C ARG A 123 -38.56 -6.52 -23.83
N LEU A 124 -39.21 -6.15 -24.94
CA LEU A 124 -40.59 -5.66 -24.97
C LEU A 124 -41.61 -6.68 -24.44
N GLN A 125 -41.45 -7.96 -24.78
CA GLN A 125 -42.36 -9.02 -24.34
C GLN A 125 -42.30 -9.21 -22.81
N ASP A 126 -41.09 -9.28 -22.25
CA ASP A 126 -40.87 -9.37 -20.81
C ASP A 126 -41.47 -8.15 -20.09
N ALA A 127 -41.29 -6.95 -20.65
CA ALA A 127 -41.86 -5.72 -20.09
C ALA A 127 -43.39 -5.76 -20.06
N GLN A 128 -44.01 -6.25 -21.15
CA GLN A 128 -45.46 -6.39 -21.25
C GLN A 128 -46.02 -7.35 -20.18
N ASP A 129 -45.36 -8.49 -19.97
CA ASP A 129 -45.78 -9.47 -18.98
C ASP A 129 -45.67 -8.92 -17.55
N ILE A 130 -44.59 -8.20 -17.25
CA ILE A 130 -44.43 -7.53 -15.94
C ILE A 130 -45.50 -6.44 -15.72
N LEU A 131 -45.86 -5.66 -16.74
CA LEU A 131 -46.90 -4.63 -16.63
C LEU A 131 -48.28 -5.25 -16.34
N ARG A 132 -48.62 -6.40 -16.96
CA ARG A 132 -49.85 -7.15 -16.66
C ARG A 132 -49.89 -7.63 -15.21
N VAL A 133 -48.79 -8.19 -14.71
CA VAL A 133 -48.67 -8.62 -13.30
C VAL A 133 -48.82 -7.43 -12.35
N LEU A 134 -48.18 -6.30 -12.67
CA LEU A 134 -48.26 -5.07 -11.89
C LEU A 134 -49.68 -4.52 -11.81
N GLU A 135 -50.42 -4.51 -12.92
CA GLU A 135 -51.84 -4.08 -12.96
C GLU A 135 -52.71 -4.91 -12.03
N SER A 136 -52.57 -6.23 -12.07
CA SER A 136 -53.34 -7.13 -11.21
C SER A 136 -53.08 -6.84 -9.72
N LYS A 137 -51.84 -6.52 -9.35
CA LYS A 137 -51.44 -6.22 -7.96
C LYS A 137 -51.88 -4.83 -7.52
N ILE A 138 -51.82 -3.81 -8.39
CA ILE A 138 -52.28 -2.46 -8.06
C ILE A 138 -53.82 -2.42 -7.91
N ALA A 139 -54.55 -3.26 -8.64
CA ALA A 139 -56.01 -3.38 -8.51
C ALA A 139 -56.47 -3.97 -7.17
N LEU A 140 -55.60 -4.71 -6.47
CA LEU A 140 -55.86 -5.34 -5.17
C LEU A 140 -55.54 -4.43 -3.96
N ASP A 141 -54.68 -3.42 -4.13
CA ASP A 141 -54.29 -2.46 -3.08
C ASP A 141 -55.29 -1.30 -3.03
N GLY A 142 -55.98 -1.12 -1.89
CA GLY A 142 -56.93 -0.03 -1.65
C GLY A 142 -56.33 1.39 -1.63
N VAL A 143 -57.21 2.40 -1.68
CA VAL A 143 -56.90 3.82 -1.96
C VAL A 143 -55.98 4.46 -0.90
N MET A 144 -54.74 4.76 -1.32
CA MET A 144 -53.75 5.60 -0.62
C MET A 144 -53.08 6.56 -1.61
N THR A 145 -52.55 7.70 -1.17
CA THR A 145 -51.88 8.70 -2.04
C THR A 145 -50.70 8.15 -2.84
N ALA A 146 -49.98 7.16 -2.31
CA ALA A 146 -48.92 6.43 -3.02
C ALA A 146 -49.42 5.57 -4.21
N HIS A 147 -50.73 5.24 -4.25
CA HIS A 147 -51.39 4.47 -5.31
C HIS A 147 -51.52 5.30 -6.61
N LEU A 148 -51.90 6.57 -6.49
CA LEU A 148 -52.07 7.50 -7.61
C LEU A 148 -50.75 7.73 -8.37
N THR A 149 -49.62 7.86 -7.66
CA THR A 149 -48.30 8.03 -8.27
C THR A 149 -47.86 6.79 -9.07
N ARG A 150 -48.17 5.58 -8.56
CA ARG A 150 -47.86 4.32 -9.25
C ARG A 150 -48.70 4.13 -10.50
N LEU A 151 -50.00 4.49 -10.45
CA LEU A 151 -50.89 4.46 -11.61
C LEU A 151 -50.43 5.42 -12.72
N LYS A 152 -50.00 6.64 -12.36
CA LYS A 152 -49.41 7.59 -13.32
C LYS A 152 -48.17 6.99 -13.99
N LYS A 153 -47.22 6.44 -13.21
CA LYS A 153 -46.00 5.86 -13.78
C LYS A 153 -46.28 4.61 -14.63
N LEU A 154 -47.25 3.76 -14.23
CA LEU A 154 -47.74 2.64 -15.05
C LEU A 154 -48.28 3.11 -16.41
N SER A 155 -49.12 4.15 -16.41
CA SER A 155 -49.67 4.70 -17.66
C SER A 155 -48.60 5.25 -18.59
N GLN A 156 -47.57 5.91 -18.04
CA GLN A 156 -46.42 6.40 -18.80
C GLN A 156 -45.62 5.27 -19.44
N LEU A 157 -45.36 4.18 -18.69
CA LEU A 157 -44.61 3.03 -19.21
C LEU A 157 -45.39 2.30 -20.32
N LYS A 158 -46.73 2.21 -20.22
CA LYS A 158 -47.57 1.67 -21.30
C LYS A 158 -47.51 2.50 -22.58
N VAL A 159 -47.50 3.84 -22.45
CA VAL A 159 -47.35 4.74 -23.60
C VAL A 159 -46.00 4.51 -24.26
N LYS A 160 -44.91 4.46 -23.47
CA LYS A 160 -43.56 4.16 -23.98
C LYS A 160 -43.46 2.79 -24.66
N LEU A 161 -44.10 1.75 -24.11
CA LEU A 161 -44.17 0.43 -24.74
C LEU A 161 -44.86 0.52 -26.11
N GLY A 162 -46.02 1.17 -26.17
CA GLY A 162 -46.76 1.34 -27.42
C GLY A 162 -46.06 2.26 -28.44
N GLU A 163 -45.22 3.19 -28.01
CA GLU A 163 -44.36 4.00 -28.88
C GLU A 163 -43.23 3.14 -29.49
N LYS A 164 -42.53 2.34 -28.66
CA LYS A 164 -41.48 1.42 -29.12
C LYS A 164 -42.00 0.27 -30.00
N GLU A 165 -43.23 -0.18 -29.79
CA GLU A 165 -43.88 -1.17 -30.68
C GLU A 165 -44.28 -0.57 -32.05
N ARG A 166 -44.51 0.75 -32.13
CA ARG A 166 -44.94 1.45 -33.36
C ARG A 166 -43.79 1.96 -34.22
N CYS A 167 -42.60 2.16 -33.64
CA CYS A 167 -41.39 2.56 -34.36
C CYS A 167 -40.21 1.67 -33.91
N PRO A 168 -39.88 0.60 -34.66
CA PRO A 168 -38.59 -0.05 -34.50
C PRO A 168 -37.52 0.93 -34.97
N GLU A 169 -36.75 1.50 -34.06
CA GLU A 169 -35.55 2.25 -34.46
C GLU A 169 -34.59 1.30 -35.19
N PRO A 170 -33.88 1.75 -36.24
CA PRO A 170 -32.76 0.99 -36.78
C PRO A 170 -31.77 0.78 -35.64
N ALA A 171 -31.30 -0.46 -35.44
CA ALA A 171 -30.35 -0.82 -34.39
C ALA A 171 -29.24 0.23 -34.30
N LEU A 172 -29.23 1.01 -33.21
CA LEU A 172 -28.12 1.88 -32.87
C LEU A 172 -26.93 0.96 -32.62
N GLU A 173 -25.99 0.97 -33.57
CA GLU A 173 -24.72 0.28 -33.43
C GLU A 173 -24.15 0.61 -32.06
N ALA A 174 -23.92 -0.44 -31.26
CA ALA A 174 -23.20 -0.34 -30.01
C ALA A 174 -21.92 0.47 -30.28
N HIS A 175 -21.78 1.61 -29.61
CA HIS A 175 -20.67 2.53 -29.81
C HIS A 175 -19.37 1.74 -29.85
N GLY A 176 -18.75 1.77 -31.04
CA GLY A 176 -17.57 1.01 -31.35
C GLY A 176 -16.47 1.33 -30.34
N GLY A 177 -16.16 0.36 -29.50
CA GLY A 177 -14.78 0.22 -29.07
C GLY A 177 -13.95 0.16 -30.34
N ILE A 178 -12.95 1.04 -30.43
CA ILE A 178 -11.92 1.01 -31.46
C ILE A 178 -11.34 -0.41 -31.43
N GLN A 179 -11.87 -1.30 -32.26
CA GLN A 179 -11.23 -2.57 -32.53
C GLN A 179 -10.01 -2.20 -33.36
N GLY A 180 -8.88 -2.03 -32.67
CA GLY A 180 -7.59 -2.11 -33.32
C GLY A 180 -7.56 -3.38 -34.16
N GLU A 181 -6.95 -3.30 -35.33
CA GLU A 181 -6.77 -4.45 -36.22
C GLU A 181 -6.42 -5.70 -35.40
N PRO A 182 -7.04 -6.86 -35.66
CA PRO A 182 -6.80 -8.06 -34.87
C PRO A 182 -5.32 -8.40 -34.91
N GLU A 183 -4.64 -8.16 -33.80
CA GLU A 183 -3.22 -8.47 -33.60
C GLU A 183 -3.03 -9.96 -33.91
N ILE A 184 -2.23 -10.27 -34.93
CA ILE A 184 -1.93 -11.65 -35.35
C ILE A 184 -1.19 -12.32 -34.17
N TRP A 185 -1.91 -13.13 -33.40
CA TRP A 185 -1.40 -13.86 -32.24
C TRP A 185 -1.26 -15.34 -32.59
N GLU A 186 -0.02 -15.79 -32.75
CA GLU A 186 0.32 -17.20 -32.88
C GLU A 186 0.91 -17.68 -31.54
N GLU A 187 0.22 -18.61 -30.88
CA GLU A 187 0.65 -19.13 -29.59
C GLU A 187 1.78 -20.17 -29.74
N ASN A 188 2.74 -20.12 -28.83
CA ASN A 188 3.85 -21.05 -28.74
C ASN A 188 3.39 -22.46 -28.36
N SER A 189 3.85 -23.47 -29.11
CA SER A 189 3.53 -24.87 -28.80
C SER A 189 4.18 -25.39 -27.52
N SER A 190 5.30 -24.80 -27.08
CA SER A 190 6.07 -25.24 -25.92
C SER A 190 5.84 -24.41 -24.65
N ILE A 191 5.28 -23.21 -24.76
CA ILE A 191 5.00 -22.32 -23.63
C ILE A 191 3.57 -21.79 -23.76
N SER A 192 2.66 -22.24 -22.90
CA SER A 192 1.27 -21.76 -22.94
C SER A 192 1.19 -20.26 -22.62
N GLY A 193 0.39 -19.53 -23.37
CA GLY A 193 0.22 -18.09 -23.20
C GLY A 193 1.38 -17.24 -23.73
N ALA A 194 2.42 -17.82 -24.34
CA ALA A 194 3.52 -17.08 -24.96
C ALA A 194 3.37 -17.03 -26.50
N SER A 195 3.96 -16.03 -27.14
CA SER A 195 4.06 -15.92 -28.60
C SER A 195 4.99 -16.98 -29.20
N SER A 196 4.73 -17.41 -30.44
CA SER A 196 5.62 -18.26 -31.24
C SER A 196 7.01 -17.64 -31.45
N SER A 197 7.14 -16.32 -31.30
CA SER A 197 8.39 -15.56 -31.34
C SER A 197 9.30 -15.73 -30.11
N LEU A 198 8.92 -16.57 -29.15
CA LEU A 198 9.66 -16.81 -27.92
C LEU A 198 10.16 -18.26 -27.83
N SER A 199 11.19 -18.49 -27.03
CA SER A 199 11.65 -19.82 -26.67
C SER A 199 12.13 -19.86 -25.23
N LEU A 200 11.97 -21.01 -24.58
CA LEU A 200 12.38 -21.24 -23.20
C LEU A 200 13.81 -21.77 -23.18
N SER A 201 14.67 -21.10 -22.43
CA SER A 201 16.06 -21.46 -22.24
C SER A 201 16.38 -21.67 -20.76
N PHE A 202 17.48 -22.35 -20.47
CA PHE A 202 17.98 -22.58 -19.12
C PHE A 202 19.51 -22.58 -19.09
N ASP A 203 20.09 -21.78 -18.19
CA ASP A 203 21.52 -21.85 -17.86
C ASP A 203 21.77 -21.65 -16.36
N ALA A 204 23.03 -21.83 -15.94
CA ALA A 204 23.41 -21.84 -14.53
C ALA A 204 23.41 -20.45 -13.86
N GLU A 205 23.57 -19.38 -14.63
CA GLU A 205 23.68 -18.00 -14.13
C GLU A 205 22.31 -17.34 -14.07
N ARG A 206 21.52 -17.47 -15.13
CA ARG A 206 20.21 -16.82 -15.30
C ARG A 206 19.04 -17.72 -14.90
N GLY A 207 19.27 -19.01 -14.71
CA GLY A 207 18.20 -19.98 -14.51
C GLY A 207 17.32 -20.10 -15.76
N ARG A 208 16.02 -20.27 -15.56
CA ARG A 208 15.04 -20.35 -16.67
C ARG A 208 14.74 -18.94 -17.16
N HIS A 209 14.81 -18.74 -18.47
CA HIS A 209 14.58 -17.42 -19.07
C HIS A 209 13.97 -17.55 -20.47
N LEU A 210 13.32 -16.47 -20.92
CA LEU A 210 12.75 -16.37 -22.26
C LEU A 210 13.72 -15.67 -23.21
N VAL A 211 13.92 -16.22 -24.40
CA VAL A 211 14.71 -15.60 -25.47
C VAL A 211 13.88 -15.48 -26.75
N ALA A 212 14.12 -14.43 -27.52
CA ALA A 212 13.47 -14.20 -28.80
C ALA A 212 13.94 -15.25 -29.82
N SER A 213 13.02 -15.95 -30.48
CA SER A 213 13.33 -16.91 -31.55
C SER A 213 13.51 -16.22 -32.92
N GLN A 214 13.00 -14.99 -33.05
CA GLN A 214 13.08 -14.14 -34.23
C GLN A 214 13.11 -12.67 -33.79
N ASP A 215 13.35 -11.74 -34.72
CA ASP A 215 13.28 -10.31 -34.41
C ASP A 215 11.84 -9.91 -34.05
N ILE A 216 11.72 -9.11 -32.99
CA ILE A 216 10.44 -8.67 -32.40
C ILE A 216 10.37 -7.14 -32.47
N VAL A 217 9.23 -6.65 -32.96
CA VAL A 217 8.98 -5.21 -33.09
C VAL A 217 8.35 -4.61 -31.82
N PRO A 218 8.58 -3.32 -31.52
CA PRO A 218 7.91 -2.64 -30.42
C PRO A 218 6.38 -2.76 -30.50
N GLY A 219 5.73 -2.95 -29.35
CA GLY A 219 4.27 -3.08 -29.23
C GLY A 219 3.72 -4.49 -29.41
N GLN A 220 4.49 -5.42 -30.00
CA GLN A 220 4.08 -6.81 -30.21
C GLN A 220 3.81 -7.52 -28.88
N SER A 221 2.68 -8.21 -28.77
CA SER A 221 2.35 -9.06 -27.62
C SER A 221 3.30 -10.26 -27.53
N LEU A 222 3.83 -10.50 -26.34
CA LEU A 222 4.81 -11.55 -26.04
C LEU A 222 4.23 -12.64 -25.14
N VAL A 223 3.53 -12.26 -24.08
CA VAL A 223 2.90 -13.17 -23.12
C VAL A 223 1.51 -12.65 -22.75
N LYS A 224 0.52 -13.54 -22.70
CA LYS A 224 -0.83 -13.33 -22.21
C LYS A 224 -1.13 -14.47 -21.23
N GLU A 225 -1.17 -14.16 -19.94
CA GLU A 225 -1.32 -15.17 -18.88
C GLU A 225 -2.39 -14.74 -17.86
N GLU A 226 -3.31 -15.64 -17.52
CA GLU A 226 -4.17 -15.49 -16.35
C GLU A 226 -3.40 -15.90 -15.10
N ALA A 227 -3.55 -15.14 -14.01
CA ALA A 227 -2.95 -15.47 -12.73
C ALA A 227 -3.35 -16.89 -12.30
N PHE A 228 -2.35 -17.71 -11.93
CA PHE A 228 -2.63 -19.03 -11.35
C PHE A 228 -3.43 -18.87 -10.05
N VAL A 229 -3.07 -17.87 -9.26
CA VAL A 229 -3.78 -17.46 -8.06
C VAL A 229 -3.61 -15.97 -7.84
N SER A 230 -4.64 -15.32 -7.28
CA SER A 230 -4.58 -13.93 -6.82
C SER A 230 -5.34 -13.74 -5.51
N VAL A 231 -4.85 -12.80 -4.68
CA VAL A 231 -5.52 -12.32 -3.48
C VAL A 231 -5.56 -10.80 -3.52
N LEU A 232 -6.75 -10.24 -3.30
CA LEU A 232 -6.98 -8.80 -3.24
C LEU A 232 -6.25 -8.21 -2.03
N CYS A 233 -5.47 -7.16 -2.25
CA CYS A 233 -4.83 -6.43 -1.17
C CYS A 233 -5.90 -5.55 -0.48
N PRO A 234 -6.00 -5.54 0.86
CA PRO A 234 -6.94 -4.67 1.57
C PRO A 234 -6.78 -3.19 1.18
N GLY A 235 -5.56 -2.75 0.86
CA GLY A 235 -5.27 -1.40 0.35
C GLY A 235 -5.41 -0.31 1.42
N GLU A 236 -5.06 0.93 1.05
CA GLU A 236 -5.28 2.11 1.87
C GLU A 236 -6.76 2.52 1.80
N SER A 237 -7.29 3.03 2.92
CA SER A 237 -8.64 3.55 3.02
C SER A 237 -8.78 4.79 2.12
N LEU A 238 -9.76 4.79 1.19
CA LEU A 238 -10.02 5.94 0.34
C LEU A 238 -10.81 7.01 1.12
N PRO A 239 -10.40 8.29 1.10
CA PRO A 239 -11.23 9.36 1.61
C PRO A 239 -12.46 9.48 0.70
N LEU A 240 -13.64 9.17 1.23
CA LEU A 240 -14.88 9.68 0.64
C LEU A 240 -14.93 11.18 0.95
N GLN A 241 -15.11 12.02 -0.07
CA GLN A 241 -15.31 13.45 0.14
C GLN A 241 -16.64 13.69 0.88
N ASP A 242 -16.55 14.62 1.85
CA ASP A 242 -17.60 15.30 2.60
C ASP A 242 -18.58 14.46 3.44
N GLY A 243 -18.33 14.45 4.74
CA GLY A 243 -19.29 14.09 5.77
C GLY A 243 -18.63 14.04 7.15
N ASP A 244 -18.74 15.12 7.92
CA ASP A 244 -18.28 15.24 9.31
C ASP A 244 -19.18 14.44 10.26
N THR A 245 -19.27 13.14 10.01
CA THR A 245 -20.08 12.18 10.75
C THR A 245 -19.15 11.14 11.33
N ALA A 246 -19.28 10.90 12.64
CA ALA A 246 -18.36 10.14 13.50
C ALA A 246 -18.24 8.62 13.21
N TRP A 247 -18.43 8.18 11.97
CA TRP A 247 -18.21 6.81 11.50
C TRP A 247 -17.17 6.80 10.38
N ASP A 248 -16.14 5.96 10.53
CA ASP A 248 -15.08 5.76 9.54
C ASP A 248 -15.67 5.10 8.29
N THR A 249 -15.98 5.91 7.28
CA THR A 249 -16.69 5.49 6.06
C THR A 249 -15.78 5.09 4.91
N ARG A 250 -14.49 4.93 5.17
CA ARG A 250 -13.50 4.82 4.09
C ARG A 250 -13.60 3.45 3.43
N ALA A 251 -14.09 3.44 2.19
CA ALA A 251 -14.12 2.22 1.36
C ALA A 251 -12.68 1.77 1.03
N THR A 252 -12.44 0.48 1.17
CA THR A 252 -11.15 -0.16 0.85
C THR A 252 -11.20 -0.86 -0.51
N ASN A 253 -10.06 -1.32 -1.03
CA ASN A 253 -10.04 -2.15 -2.23
C ASN A 253 -10.91 -3.42 -2.05
N ALA A 254 -10.98 -3.96 -0.82
CA ALA A 254 -11.86 -5.09 -0.49
C ALA A 254 -13.35 -4.77 -0.66
N ASP A 255 -13.76 -3.51 -0.55
CA ASP A 255 -15.15 -3.10 -0.76
C ASP A 255 -15.47 -2.82 -2.22
N LEU A 256 -14.45 -2.41 -2.98
CA LEU A 256 -14.60 -1.91 -4.34
C LEU A 256 -14.35 -2.95 -5.42
N TYR A 257 -13.70 -4.08 -5.11
CA TYR A 257 -13.31 -5.06 -6.12
C TYR A 257 -13.71 -6.49 -5.77
N CYS A 258 -14.02 -7.26 -6.81
CA CYS A 258 -14.39 -8.66 -6.69
C CYS A 258 -13.21 -9.47 -6.17
N HIS A 259 -13.41 -10.21 -5.08
CA HIS A 259 -12.39 -11.06 -4.44
C HIS A 259 -11.94 -12.27 -5.29
N ARG A 260 -12.57 -12.48 -6.45
CA ARG A 260 -12.26 -13.55 -7.41
C ARG A 260 -11.64 -13.01 -8.70
N CYS A 261 -12.34 -12.16 -9.43
CA CYS A 261 -11.91 -11.70 -10.76
C CYS A 261 -11.31 -10.29 -10.77
N LEU A 262 -11.22 -9.62 -9.61
CA LEU A 262 -10.69 -8.26 -9.47
C LEU A 262 -11.43 -7.19 -10.29
N ARG A 263 -12.61 -7.48 -10.85
CA ARG A 263 -13.48 -6.48 -11.46
C ARG A 263 -14.06 -5.56 -10.39
N GLN A 264 -14.14 -4.27 -10.69
CA GLN A 264 -14.79 -3.29 -9.81
C GLN A 264 -16.26 -3.68 -9.57
N LEU A 265 -16.70 -3.50 -8.33
CA LEU A 265 -18.02 -3.87 -7.84
C LEU A 265 -19.00 -2.72 -8.05
N LEU A 266 -19.92 -2.89 -9.00
CA LEU A 266 -21.08 -2.00 -9.16
C LEU A 266 -22.24 -2.44 -8.27
N ALA A 267 -22.50 -3.75 -8.20
CA ALA A 267 -23.55 -4.36 -7.38
C ALA A 267 -23.03 -5.66 -6.77
N SER A 268 -22.34 -5.57 -5.63
CA SER A 268 -21.68 -6.74 -5.06
C SER A 268 -22.66 -7.80 -4.54
N VAL A 269 -22.21 -9.05 -4.58
CA VAL A 269 -22.80 -10.21 -3.93
C VAL A 269 -21.92 -10.54 -2.73
N PRO A 270 -22.35 -10.25 -1.49
CA PRO A 270 -21.57 -10.58 -0.30
C PRO A 270 -21.57 -12.08 -0.04
N CYS A 271 -20.49 -12.59 0.57
CA CYS A 271 -20.48 -13.93 1.13
C CYS A 271 -21.53 -14.06 2.24
N GLN A 272 -22.16 -15.24 2.33
CA GLN A 272 -23.15 -15.53 3.37
C GLN A 272 -22.51 -16.03 4.67
N GLY A 273 -21.22 -16.38 4.65
CA GLY A 273 -20.48 -16.92 5.78
C GLY A 273 -19.47 -15.97 6.41
N CYS A 274 -19.13 -14.85 5.75
CA CYS A 274 -18.22 -13.83 6.30
C CYS A 274 -18.55 -12.43 5.77
N SER A 275 -18.16 -11.40 6.53
CA SER A 275 -18.34 -9.99 6.16
C SER A 275 -17.28 -9.47 5.19
N TYR A 276 -16.21 -10.23 4.98
CA TYR A 276 -15.03 -9.82 4.22
C TYR A 276 -15.24 -9.95 2.71
N ALA A 277 -15.57 -11.15 2.22
CA ALA A 277 -15.54 -11.43 0.79
C ALA A 277 -16.79 -10.94 0.05
N LYS A 278 -16.55 -10.25 -1.07
CA LYS A 278 -17.56 -9.67 -1.97
C LYS A 278 -17.24 -10.02 -3.42
N TYR A 279 -18.28 -10.30 -4.21
CA TYR A 279 -18.15 -10.77 -5.59
C TYR A 279 -18.96 -9.92 -6.56
N CYS A 280 -18.55 -9.84 -7.82
CA CYS A 280 -19.28 -9.06 -8.83
C CYS A 280 -20.55 -9.76 -9.32
N SER A 281 -20.68 -11.07 -9.10
CA SER A 281 -21.83 -11.87 -9.54
C SER A 281 -21.95 -13.15 -8.72
N GLN A 282 -23.13 -13.78 -8.78
CA GLN A 282 -23.35 -15.08 -8.15
C GLN A 282 -22.39 -16.14 -8.72
N GLY A 283 -22.12 -16.12 -10.03
CA GLY A 283 -21.15 -17.03 -10.63
C GLY A 283 -19.75 -16.89 -10.06
N CYS A 284 -19.27 -15.66 -9.82
CA CYS A 284 -17.98 -15.46 -9.15
C CYS A 284 -17.99 -15.95 -7.68
N ALA A 285 -19.10 -15.76 -6.97
CA ALA A 285 -19.26 -16.24 -5.60
C ALA A 285 -19.25 -17.77 -5.52
N ASP A 286 -20.02 -18.44 -6.40
CA ASP A 286 -20.13 -19.90 -6.45
C ASP A 286 -18.80 -20.56 -6.82
N MET A 287 -18.11 -20.01 -7.83
CA MET A 287 -16.78 -20.50 -8.23
C MET A 287 -15.76 -20.34 -7.10
N ALA A 288 -15.71 -19.17 -6.47
CA ALA A 288 -14.81 -18.93 -5.35
C ALA A 288 -15.11 -19.88 -4.18
N TRP A 289 -16.39 -20.06 -3.85
CA TRP A 289 -16.84 -20.97 -2.80
C TRP A 289 -16.39 -22.42 -3.06
N GLN A 290 -16.61 -22.91 -4.27
CA GLN A 290 -16.24 -24.28 -4.66
C GLN A 290 -14.73 -24.52 -4.63
N GLN A 291 -13.94 -23.53 -5.08
CA GLN A 291 -12.51 -23.71 -5.30
C GLN A 291 -11.65 -23.46 -4.05
N TYR A 292 -11.96 -22.44 -3.24
CA TYR A 292 -11.09 -22.04 -2.13
C TYR A 292 -11.83 -21.37 -0.97
N HIS A 293 -12.82 -20.53 -1.24
CA HIS A 293 -13.38 -19.64 -0.23
C HIS A 293 -14.17 -20.39 0.83
N ARG A 294 -14.76 -21.56 0.54
CA ARG A 294 -15.41 -22.40 1.58
C ARG A 294 -14.47 -22.72 2.74
N THR A 295 -13.20 -22.95 2.44
CA THR A 295 -12.15 -23.28 3.42
C THR A 295 -11.57 -22.02 4.06
N GLU A 296 -11.49 -20.91 3.31
CA GLU A 296 -10.99 -19.63 3.81
C GLU A 296 -12.01 -18.86 4.66
N CYS A 297 -13.32 -19.11 4.49
CA CYS A 297 -14.40 -18.25 4.97
C CYS A 297 -14.32 -17.96 6.47
N SER A 298 -14.14 -18.99 7.30
CA SER A 298 -14.03 -18.85 8.76
C SER A 298 -12.64 -18.42 9.22
N LEU A 299 -11.65 -18.40 8.32
CA LEU A 299 -10.28 -17.98 8.60
C LEU A 299 -10.04 -16.51 8.27
N GLY A 300 -11.04 -15.77 7.76
CA GLY A 300 -10.87 -14.42 7.22
C GLY A 300 -10.08 -13.48 8.13
N ALA A 301 -10.44 -13.38 9.42
CA ALA A 301 -9.72 -12.54 10.38
C ALA A 301 -8.25 -12.96 10.53
N LEU A 302 -7.99 -14.27 10.68
CA LEU A 302 -6.63 -14.79 10.80
C LEU A 302 -5.80 -14.52 9.53
N LEU A 303 -6.39 -14.72 8.35
CA LEU A 303 -5.72 -14.48 7.07
C LEU A 303 -5.39 -13.00 6.86
N LEU A 304 -6.27 -12.09 7.29
CA LEU A 304 -6.01 -10.65 7.29
C LEU A 304 -4.86 -10.30 8.24
N THR A 305 -4.86 -10.83 9.46
CA THR A 305 -3.78 -10.60 10.45
C THR A 305 -2.42 -11.12 9.97
N LEU A 306 -2.39 -12.30 9.36
CA LEU A 306 -1.16 -12.93 8.88
C LEU A 306 -0.65 -12.34 7.54
N GLY A 307 -1.47 -11.53 6.89
CA GLY A 307 -1.12 -10.79 5.68
C GLY A 307 -1.30 -11.57 4.37
N VAL A 308 -1.19 -10.82 3.27
CA VAL A 308 -1.60 -11.27 1.92
C VAL A 308 -0.79 -12.46 1.43
N PHE A 309 0.46 -12.64 1.87
CA PHE A 309 1.30 -13.76 1.46
C PHE A 309 0.83 -15.09 2.06
N CYS A 310 0.42 -15.09 3.33
CA CYS A 310 -0.14 -16.27 3.97
C CYS A 310 -1.47 -16.67 3.34
N HIS A 311 -2.31 -15.67 3.02
CA HIS A 311 -3.56 -15.90 2.30
C HIS A 311 -3.33 -16.46 0.90
N LEU A 312 -2.41 -15.86 0.14
CA LEU A 312 -2.07 -16.31 -1.20
C LEU A 312 -1.49 -17.73 -1.20
N ALA A 313 -0.63 -18.06 -0.24
CA ALA A 313 -0.06 -19.40 -0.08
C ALA A 313 -1.14 -20.47 0.23
N LEU A 314 -2.08 -20.18 1.15
CA LEU A 314 -3.22 -21.06 1.42
C LEU A 314 -4.06 -21.27 0.15
N ARG A 315 -4.43 -20.18 -0.53
CA ARG A 315 -5.23 -20.26 -1.75
C ARG A 315 -4.53 -21.05 -2.86
N THR A 316 -3.20 -20.92 -2.96
CA THR A 316 -2.37 -21.67 -3.92
C THR A 316 -2.53 -23.16 -3.72
N VAL A 317 -2.38 -23.67 -2.49
CA VAL A 317 -2.48 -25.11 -2.21
C VAL A 317 -3.90 -25.64 -2.37
N LEU A 318 -4.92 -24.83 -2.07
CA LEU A 318 -6.34 -25.19 -2.28
C LEU A 318 -6.67 -25.33 -3.78
N LEU A 319 -6.22 -24.37 -4.60
CA LEU A 319 -6.41 -24.41 -6.05
C LEU A 319 -5.63 -25.55 -6.72
N ALA A 320 -4.42 -25.85 -6.24
CA ALA A 320 -3.64 -26.98 -6.71
C ALA A 320 -4.29 -28.33 -6.40
N GLY A 321 -4.93 -28.42 -5.23
CA GLY A 321 -5.54 -29.65 -4.72
C GLY A 321 -4.51 -30.61 -4.11
N PHE A 322 -4.94 -31.32 -3.06
CA PHE A 322 -4.04 -32.11 -2.23
C PHE A 322 -3.28 -33.23 -2.96
N ALA A 323 -3.88 -33.87 -3.95
CA ALA A 323 -3.23 -34.94 -4.71
C ALA A 323 -1.95 -34.44 -5.41
N GLU A 324 -2.04 -33.26 -6.04
CA GLU A 324 -0.91 -32.66 -6.76
C GLU A 324 0.12 -32.08 -5.78
N VAL A 325 -0.34 -31.42 -4.71
CA VAL A 325 0.52 -30.93 -3.61
C VAL A 325 1.34 -32.07 -3.02
N SER A 326 0.69 -33.17 -2.64
CA SER A 326 1.33 -34.34 -2.04
C SER A 326 2.34 -34.98 -2.98
N ARG A 327 2.01 -35.09 -4.27
CA ARG A 327 2.90 -35.63 -5.30
C ARG A 327 4.21 -34.84 -5.40
N LEU A 328 4.12 -33.51 -5.43
CA LEU A 328 5.31 -32.65 -5.59
C LEU A 328 6.12 -32.50 -4.30
N VAL A 329 5.47 -32.43 -3.14
CA VAL A 329 6.17 -32.44 -1.84
C VAL A 329 6.93 -33.76 -1.65
N ALA A 330 6.29 -34.91 -1.93
CA ALA A 330 6.97 -36.20 -1.89
C ALA A 330 8.16 -36.26 -2.85
N TRP A 331 8.00 -35.71 -4.06
CA TRP A 331 9.09 -35.64 -5.03
C TRP A 331 10.30 -34.82 -4.53
N SER A 332 10.07 -33.68 -3.85
CA SER A 332 11.16 -32.88 -3.29
C SER A 332 11.98 -33.62 -2.23
N HIS A 333 11.35 -34.46 -1.40
CA HIS A 333 12.05 -35.28 -0.40
C HIS A 333 12.98 -36.33 -1.02
N HIS A 334 12.62 -36.85 -2.20
CA HIS A 334 13.42 -37.87 -2.89
C HIS A 334 14.47 -37.27 -3.84
N GLY A 335 14.23 -36.09 -4.41
CA GLY A 335 15.13 -35.41 -5.35
C GLY A 335 16.45 -34.91 -4.73
N ASP A 336 16.47 -34.62 -3.43
CA ASP A 336 17.58 -33.95 -2.74
C ASP A 336 18.78 -34.87 -2.42
N LYS A 337 18.60 -36.20 -2.48
CA LYS A 337 19.72 -37.15 -2.24
C LYS A 337 20.75 -37.20 -3.38
N ASN A 338 20.38 -36.76 -4.58
CA ASN A 338 21.26 -36.77 -5.77
C ASN A 338 21.79 -35.38 -6.16
N LEU A 339 21.50 -34.32 -5.38
CA LEU A 339 21.81 -32.93 -5.70
C LEU A 339 23.01 -32.34 -4.91
N ARG A 340 23.72 -33.17 -4.13
CA ARG A 340 24.87 -32.74 -3.29
C ARG A 340 26.26 -32.83 -3.95
N SER A 341 26.38 -33.00 -5.27
CA SER A 341 27.68 -32.91 -5.96
C SER A 341 27.74 -31.69 -6.89
N PRO A 342 28.59 -30.68 -6.61
CA PRO A 342 28.78 -29.50 -7.47
C PRO A 342 29.33 -29.82 -8.88
N GLU A 343 29.86 -31.03 -9.08
CA GLU A 343 30.72 -31.39 -10.22
C GLU A 343 29.95 -31.98 -11.42
N ALA A 344 28.62 -32.18 -11.34
CA ALA A 344 27.80 -32.67 -12.45
C ALA A 344 27.21 -31.56 -13.34
N ARG A 345 27.51 -30.28 -13.06
CA ARG A 345 27.15 -29.15 -13.94
C ARG A 345 28.23 -28.98 -15.00
N CYS A 346 28.10 -29.62 -16.15
CA CYS A 346 28.56 -29.11 -17.46
C CYS A 346 28.44 -30.19 -18.53
N LYS A 347 27.45 -30.07 -19.42
CA LYS A 347 27.66 -30.22 -20.88
C LYS A 347 26.71 -29.29 -21.63
N PRO A 348 27.19 -28.57 -22.68
CA PRO A 348 26.32 -27.82 -23.58
C PRO A 348 25.35 -28.75 -24.31
N LEU A 349 24.13 -28.28 -24.57
CA LEU A 349 23.08 -29.01 -25.31
C LEU A 349 23.40 -29.23 -26.81
N SER A 350 24.63 -28.96 -27.28
CA SER A 350 25.04 -29.18 -28.67
C SER A 350 25.70 -30.54 -28.94
N GLU A 351 25.97 -31.38 -27.94
CA GLU A 351 26.64 -32.70 -28.14
C GLU A 351 25.94 -33.88 -27.45
N ALA A 352 24.67 -33.75 -27.08
CA ALA A 352 23.90 -34.81 -26.41
C ALA A 352 23.08 -35.71 -27.35
N ALA A 353 23.41 -35.77 -28.64
CA ALA A 353 22.69 -36.61 -29.60
C ALA A 353 23.19 -38.08 -29.66
N ALA A 354 24.23 -38.47 -28.91
CA ALA A 354 24.91 -39.75 -29.14
C ALA A 354 25.03 -40.73 -27.94
N ALA A 355 24.43 -40.46 -26.78
CA ALA A 355 24.44 -41.45 -25.69
C ALA A 355 23.16 -41.39 -24.85
N GLY A 356 22.46 -42.53 -24.75
CA GLY A 356 21.17 -42.71 -24.08
C GLY A 356 21.18 -42.53 -22.55
N ALA A 357 21.50 -41.32 -22.08
CA ALA A 357 21.23 -40.86 -20.72
C ALA A 357 20.08 -39.85 -20.78
N GLY A 358 18.97 -40.12 -20.09
CA GLY A 358 17.75 -39.32 -20.16
C GLY A 358 18.01 -37.83 -19.92
N SER A 359 17.73 -37.00 -20.94
CA SER A 359 17.68 -35.55 -20.82
C SER A 359 16.75 -35.16 -19.67
N ARG A 360 17.29 -34.62 -18.58
CA ARG A 360 16.47 -34.01 -17.52
C ARG A 360 15.90 -32.71 -18.10
N GLY A 361 14.61 -32.70 -18.42
CA GLY A 361 13.90 -31.53 -18.95
C GLY A 361 13.96 -30.32 -18.01
N ILE A 362 13.66 -29.14 -18.56
CA ILE A 362 13.68 -27.86 -17.82
C ILE A 362 12.71 -27.93 -16.62
N PRO A 363 13.14 -27.59 -15.38
CA PRO A 363 12.28 -27.68 -14.20
C PRO A 363 10.99 -26.87 -14.33
N GLY A 364 9.85 -27.48 -14.00
CA GLY A 364 8.52 -26.87 -14.15
C GLY A 364 7.80 -27.21 -15.46
N CYS A 365 8.49 -27.73 -16.48
CA CYS A 365 7.83 -28.31 -17.65
C CYS A 365 7.07 -29.59 -17.27
N GLY A 366 5.92 -29.80 -17.91
CA GLY A 366 5.15 -31.04 -17.79
C GLY A 366 5.88 -32.25 -18.41
N SER A 367 5.30 -33.44 -18.28
CA SER A 367 5.83 -34.67 -18.88
C SER A 367 5.92 -34.63 -20.41
N ASN A 368 5.14 -33.75 -21.04
CA ASN A 368 5.17 -33.45 -22.48
C ASN A 368 6.24 -32.41 -22.87
N GLY A 369 7.06 -31.94 -21.93
CA GLY A 369 8.07 -30.90 -22.16
C GLY A 369 7.52 -29.48 -22.26
N ARG A 370 6.19 -29.29 -22.18
CA ARG A 370 5.53 -27.98 -22.30
C ARG A 370 5.55 -27.25 -20.95
N TYR A 371 5.91 -25.98 -20.96
CA TYR A 371 5.80 -25.08 -19.81
C TYR A 371 4.41 -24.44 -19.81
N GLN A 372 3.66 -24.59 -18.74
CA GLN A 372 2.28 -24.10 -18.63
C GLN A 372 2.06 -23.45 -17.28
N SER A 373 1.09 -22.54 -17.21
CA SER A 373 0.59 -21.96 -15.95
C SER A 373 -0.07 -23.05 -15.11
N SER A 374 0.75 -23.78 -14.36
CA SER A 374 0.40 -25.00 -13.64
C SER A 374 1.03 -24.99 -12.26
N TYR A 375 0.48 -25.77 -11.33
CA TYR A 375 1.07 -25.89 -10.00
C TYR A 375 2.48 -26.46 -10.05
N GLN A 376 2.77 -27.36 -11.00
CA GLN A 376 4.13 -27.86 -11.22
C GLN A 376 5.11 -26.73 -11.59
N ALA A 377 4.75 -25.82 -12.49
CA ALA A 377 5.57 -24.66 -12.81
C ALA A 377 5.80 -23.76 -11.58
N LEU A 378 4.72 -23.46 -10.84
CA LEU A 378 4.74 -22.64 -9.63
C LEU A 378 5.62 -23.26 -8.51
N PHE A 379 5.48 -24.56 -8.24
CA PHE A 379 6.25 -25.26 -7.21
C PHE A 379 7.77 -25.22 -7.47
N HIS A 380 8.16 -25.12 -8.75
CA HIS A 380 9.56 -25.01 -9.17
C HIS A 380 10.06 -23.56 -9.26
N LEU A 381 9.27 -22.54 -8.91
CA LEU A 381 9.78 -21.17 -8.74
C LEU A 381 10.81 -21.11 -7.61
N LEU A 382 11.79 -20.21 -7.72
CA LEU A 382 12.91 -20.18 -6.78
C LEU A 382 12.53 -19.42 -5.50
N PRO A 383 12.66 -20.03 -4.32
CA PRO A 383 12.38 -19.36 -3.04
C PRO A 383 13.60 -18.65 -2.43
N HIS A 384 14.81 -18.82 -2.99
CA HIS A 384 16.07 -18.28 -2.45
C HIS A 384 16.25 -18.43 -0.93
N THR A 385 15.77 -19.57 -0.37
CA THR A 385 15.70 -19.76 1.09
C THR A 385 17.04 -19.60 1.80
N GLU A 386 18.16 -19.80 1.12
CA GLU A 386 19.51 -19.56 1.61
C GLU A 386 19.77 -18.10 2.00
N GLN A 387 19.08 -17.15 1.38
CA GLN A 387 19.19 -15.70 1.63
C GLN A 387 18.24 -15.20 2.73
N HIS A 388 17.27 -16.02 3.16
CA HIS A 388 16.28 -15.62 4.16
C HIS A 388 16.84 -15.78 5.59
N SER A 389 16.60 -14.80 6.45
CA SER A 389 17.04 -14.84 7.85
C SER A 389 16.32 -15.96 8.64
N PRO A 390 16.95 -16.52 9.69
CA PRO A 390 16.30 -17.51 10.55
C PRO A 390 14.99 -17.02 11.17
N GLU A 391 14.92 -15.74 11.57
CA GLU A 391 13.75 -15.12 12.18
C GLU A 391 12.58 -15.05 11.19
N HIS A 392 12.86 -14.67 9.94
CA HIS A 392 11.85 -14.64 8.89
C HIS A 392 11.29 -16.04 8.60
N LYS A 393 12.17 -17.04 8.47
CA LYS A 393 11.75 -18.45 8.28
C LYS A 393 10.89 -18.95 9.45
N PHE A 394 11.28 -18.61 10.67
CA PHE A 394 10.54 -18.97 11.88
C PHE A 394 9.14 -18.35 11.89
N LEU A 395 9.03 -17.05 11.57
CA LEU A 395 7.74 -16.36 11.47
C LEU A 395 6.85 -16.97 10.40
N CYS A 396 7.36 -17.20 9.19
CA CYS A 396 6.60 -17.85 8.12
C CYS A 396 6.10 -19.24 8.55
N THR A 397 6.95 -20.01 9.24
CA THR A 397 6.57 -21.33 9.77
C THR A 397 5.46 -21.20 10.81
N LEU A 398 5.59 -20.27 11.75
CA LEU A 398 4.59 -20.03 12.79
C LEU A 398 3.23 -19.63 12.18
N SER A 399 3.22 -18.72 11.21
CA SER A 399 2.01 -18.29 10.50
C SER A 399 1.31 -19.45 9.79
N VAL A 400 2.07 -20.29 9.09
CA VAL A 400 1.52 -21.46 8.37
C VAL A 400 0.98 -22.50 9.35
N VAL A 401 1.70 -22.78 10.45
CA VAL A 401 1.25 -23.71 11.49
C VAL A 401 -0.03 -23.19 12.16
N ALA A 402 -0.13 -21.88 12.43
CA ALA A 402 -1.34 -21.29 12.99
C ALA A 402 -2.57 -21.51 12.08
N ILE A 403 -2.41 -21.32 10.77
CA ILE A 403 -3.47 -21.60 9.78
C ILE A 403 -3.86 -23.08 9.81
N CYS A 404 -2.88 -23.99 9.77
CA CYS A 404 -3.15 -25.43 9.74
C CYS A 404 -3.83 -25.92 11.02
N LYS A 405 -3.42 -25.40 12.19
CA LYS A 405 -4.09 -25.69 13.47
C LYS A 405 -5.53 -25.19 13.46
N GLN A 406 -5.77 -24.00 12.92
CA GLN A 406 -7.12 -23.46 12.84
C GLN A 406 -8.00 -24.24 11.85
N LEU A 407 -7.45 -24.73 10.73
CA LEU A 407 -8.15 -25.64 9.82
C LEU A 407 -8.58 -26.92 10.52
N GLN A 408 -7.68 -27.52 11.30
CA GLN A 408 -7.96 -28.73 12.08
C GLN A 408 -9.02 -28.47 13.17
N ALA A 409 -8.88 -27.38 13.93
CA ALA A 409 -9.82 -27.01 14.99
C ALA A 409 -11.23 -26.67 14.44
N ALA A 410 -11.30 -26.06 13.25
CA ALA A 410 -12.55 -25.77 12.57
C ALA A 410 -13.18 -26.99 11.86
N GLY A 411 -12.50 -28.14 11.84
CA GLY A 411 -12.96 -29.34 11.13
C GLY A 411 -12.96 -29.19 9.60
N LEU A 412 -12.17 -28.25 9.07
CA LEU A 412 -12.10 -27.91 7.64
C LEU A 412 -11.01 -28.71 6.89
N GLU A 413 -10.40 -29.69 7.56
CA GLU A 413 -9.34 -30.52 7.00
C GLU A 413 -9.80 -31.27 5.74
N ALA A 414 -10.94 -31.97 5.79
CA ALA A 414 -11.46 -32.70 4.63
C ALA A 414 -11.75 -31.78 3.42
N ALA A 415 -12.22 -30.55 3.68
CA ALA A 415 -12.44 -29.53 2.67
C ALA A 415 -11.12 -29.01 2.07
N ALA A 416 -10.09 -28.81 2.90
CA ALA A 416 -8.75 -28.42 2.47
C ALA A 416 -8.06 -29.51 1.63
N LEU A 417 -8.36 -30.78 1.91
CA LEU A 417 -7.79 -31.93 1.20
C LEU A 417 -8.56 -32.31 -0.09
N ASN A 418 -9.66 -31.61 -0.40
CA ASN A 418 -10.58 -31.95 -1.49
C ASN A 418 -11.12 -33.40 -1.43
N GLN A 419 -11.35 -33.93 -0.22
CA GLN A 419 -11.79 -35.32 0.01
C GLN A 419 -13.30 -35.47 0.29
N GLU A 420 -14.10 -34.40 0.15
CA GLU A 420 -15.54 -34.45 0.42
C GLU A 420 -16.34 -35.14 -0.70
N SER A 421 -17.08 -36.19 -0.34
CA SER A 421 -18.16 -36.73 -1.18
C SER A 421 -19.46 -35.92 -0.94
N PRO A 422 -20.32 -35.70 -1.96
CA PRO A 422 -21.55 -34.91 -1.81
C PRO A 422 -22.58 -35.47 -0.80
N GLN A 423 -22.39 -36.70 -0.31
CA GLN A 423 -23.37 -37.46 0.45
C GLN A 423 -23.12 -37.47 1.98
N GLN A 424 -22.03 -36.89 2.47
CA GLN A 424 -21.73 -36.84 3.92
C GLN A 424 -21.86 -35.41 4.50
N ARG A 425 -23.04 -34.80 4.32
CA ARG A 425 -23.48 -33.72 5.24
C ARG A 425 -23.96 -34.35 6.55
N SER A 426 -23.07 -34.55 7.50
CA SER A 426 -23.45 -34.84 8.88
C SER A 426 -23.01 -33.72 9.81
N LYS A 427 -23.87 -33.40 10.78
CA LYS A 427 -23.71 -32.33 11.79
C LYS A 427 -22.29 -32.28 12.38
N PRO A 428 -21.78 -31.09 12.78
CA PRO A 428 -20.48 -30.97 13.41
C PRO A 428 -20.41 -31.93 14.59
N LYS A 429 -19.57 -32.97 14.49
CA LYS A 429 -19.29 -33.86 15.61
C LYS A 429 -18.68 -33.00 16.72
N ALA A 430 -19.25 -33.09 17.91
CA ALA A 430 -18.73 -32.43 19.10
C ALA A 430 -17.22 -32.70 19.21
N CYS A 431 -16.47 -31.63 19.48
CA CYS A 431 -15.02 -31.60 19.65
C CYS A 431 -14.58 -32.68 20.65
N GLY A 432 -14.16 -33.83 20.13
CA GLY A 432 -13.35 -34.79 20.88
C GLY A 432 -11.92 -34.24 20.94
N LYS A 433 -11.31 -34.28 22.13
CA LYS A 433 -9.96 -33.80 22.45
C LYS A 433 -9.05 -33.75 21.21
N THR A 434 -8.84 -32.54 20.67
CA THR A 434 -7.91 -32.32 19.56
C THR A 434 -6.52 -32.68 20.04
N SER A 435 -5.85 -33.63 19.38
CA SER A 435 -4.41 -33.80 19.51
C SER A 435 -3.73 -32.46 19.17
N ASP A 436 -2.77 -32.01 19.98
CA ASP A 436 -2.00 -30.79 19.71
C ASP A 436 -1.16 -30.88 18.42
N GLU A 437 -0.97 -32.09 17.90
CA GLU A 437 -0.17 -32.38 16.71
C GLU A 437 -1.03 -32.35 15.42
N LEU A 438 -0.46 -31.77 14.36
CA LEU A 438 -1.07 -31.74 13.02
C LEU A 438 -1.12 -33.14 12.42
N SER A 439 -2.17 -33.43 11.63
CA SER A 439 -2.26 -34.65 10.83
C SER A 439 -1.12 -34.74 9.78
N PRO A 440 -0.76 -35.94 9.32
CA PRO A 440 0.24 -36.12 8.25
C PRO A 440 -0.09 -35.35 6.97
N GLU A 441 -1.37 -35.30 6.61
CA GLU A 441 -1.88 -34.61 5.44
C GLU A 441 -1.74 -33.09 5.61
N LEU A 442 -2.13 -32.53 6.77
CA LEU A 442 -1.94 -31.12 7.07
C LEU A 442 -0.48 -30.72 7.21
N LYS A 443 0.41 -31.62 7.65
CA LYS A 443 1.87 -31.40 7.62
C LYS A 443 2.37 -31.23 6.18
N THR A 444 1.87 -32.03 5.25
CA THR A 444 2.20 -31.91 3.82
C THR A 444 1.70 -30.59 3.23
N VAL A 445 0.46 -30.19 3.57
CA VAL A 445 -0.11 -28.88 3.19
C VAL A 445 0.73 -27.74 3.79
N ALA A 446 1.11 -27.84 5.07
CA ALA A 446 1.93 -26.84 5.75
C ALA A 446 3.31 -26.68 5.09
N GLU A 447 3.95 -27.79 4.70
CA GLU A 447 5.24 -27.74 4.00
C GLU A 447 5.11 -27.00 2.65
N ALA A 448 4.08 -27.32 1.87
CA ALA A 448 3.82 -26.64 0.60
C ALA A 448 3.49 -25.15 0.80
N MET A 449 2.64 -24.82 1.78
CA MET A 449 2.32 -23.43 2.12
C MET A 449 3.57 -22.65 2.53
N LEU A 450 4.42 -23.22 3.40
CA LEU A 450 5.66 -22.58 3.81
C LEU A 450 6.58 -22.31 2.62
N ARG A 451 6.70 -23.28 1.70
CA ARG A 451 7.43 -23.09 0.45
C ARG A 451 6.88 -21.89 -0.33
N HIS A 452 5.56 -21.80 -0.51
CA HIS A 452 4.95 -20.71 -1.27
C HIS A 452 5.09 -19.35 -0.59
N VAL A 453 4.93 -19.25 0.74
CA VAL A 453 5.19 -18.00 1.47
C VAL A 453 6.62 -17.50 1.23
N LEU A 454 7.60 -18.41 1.21
CA LEU A 454 9.00 -18.07 0.93
C LEU A 454 9.21 -17.71 -0.55
N GLN A 455 8.55 -18.38 -1.50
CA GLN A 455 8.61 -18.04 -2.92
C GLN A 455 8.02 -16.66 -3.24
N LEU A 456 7.01 -16.22 -2.49
CA LEU A 456 6.33 -14.95 -2.73
C LEU A 456 7.24 -13.73 -2.56
N GLN A 457 8.31 -13.82 -1.77
CA GLN A 457 9.30 -12.74 -1.63
C GLN A 457 10.00 -12.39 -2.97
N CYS A 458 10.12 -13.35 -3.88
CA CYS A 458 10.87 -13.18 -5.13
C CYS A 458 10.03 -13.30 -6.40
N ASN A 459 8.84 -13.93 -6.32
CA ASN A 459 8.06 -14.29 -7.50
C ASN A 459 6.61 -13.74 -7.48
N ALA A 460 6.20 -13.08 -6.40
CA ALA A 460 4.89 -12.45 -6.35
C ALA A 460 4.82 -11.25 -7.30
N GLN A 461 3.69 -11.08 -7.98
CA GLN A 461 3.43 -9.93 -8.83
C GLN A 461 2.32 -9.07 -8.25
N ALA A 462 2.55 -7.76 -8.25
CA ALA A 462 1.57 -6.76 -7.88
C ALA A 462 0.68 -6.45 -9.09
N ILE A 463 -0.59 -6.83 -9.04
CA ILE A 463 -1.58 -6.40 -10.02
C ILE A 463 -1.92 -4.95 -9.72
N THR A 464 -1.64 -4.05 -10.66
CA THR A 464 -1.87 -2.61 -10.54
C THR A 464 -3.02 -2.15 -11.43
N VAL A 465 -3.79 -1.17 -10.94
CA VAL A 465 -4.84 -0.48 -11.71
C VAL A 465 -4.63 1.03 -11.64
N MET A 466 -5.01 1.75 -12.69
CA MET A 466 -4.98 3.21 -12.69
C MET A 466 -6.25 3.75 -12.02
N GLN A 467 -6.08 4.50 -10.94
CA GLN A 467 -7.15 5.19 -10.24
C GLN A 467 -7.14 6.68 -10.56
N GLU A 468 -8.32 7.25 -10.84
CA GLU A 468 -8.50 8.69 -11.07
C GLU A 468 -8.68 9.43 -9.73
N LEU A 469 -7.96 10.53 -9.54
CA LEU A 469 -8.05 11.37 -8.34
C LEU A 469 -9.01 12.56 -8.61
N GLY A 470 -10.28 12.39 -8.27
CA GLY A 470 -11.28 13.46 -8.20
C GLY A 470 -12.07 13.75 -9.48
N PRO A 471 -13.22 14.47 -9.37
CA PRO A 471 -13.99 14.93 -10.52
C PRO A 471 -13.23 16.07 -11.19
N GLY A 472 -12.45 15.73 -12.21
CA GLY A 472 -11.74 16.73 -13.02
C GLY A 472 -12.72 17.49 -13.90
N ASP A 473 -13.13 18.69 -13.47
CA ASP A 473 -13.73 19.71 -14.35
C ASP A 473 -12.67 20.35 -15.29
N GLY A 474 -11.44 19.83 -15.32
CA GLY A 474 -10.34 20.22 -16.21
C GLY A 474 -10.06 19.19 -17.29
N ALA A 475 -9.42 19.62 -18.39
CA ALA A 475 -9.05 18.77 -19.53
C ALA A 475 -7.96 17.70 -19.22
N VAL A 476 -7.46 17.65 -17.98
CA VAL A 476 -6.43 16.72 -17.50
C VAL A 476 -6.94 16.05 -16.23
N VAL A 477 -6.93 14.72 -16.22
CA VAL A 477 -7.35 13.90 -15.08
C VAL A 477 -6.10 13.27 -14.45
N ASP A 478 -5.89 13.51 -13.15
CA ASP A 478 -4.80 12.88 -12.41
C ASP A 478 -5.08 11.39 -12.25
N LYS A 479 -4.19 10.56 -12.80
CA LYS A 479 -4.26 9.09 -12.72
C LYS A 479 -3.05 8.55 -11.99
N LYS A 480 -3.30 7.58 -11.12
CA LYS A 480 -2.26 6.99 -10.29
C LYS A 480 -2.34 5.47 -10.25
N PRO A 481 -1.21 4.76 -10.36
CA PRO A 481 -1.19 3.31 -10.19
C PRO A 481 -1.42 2.94 -8.71
N VAL A 482 -2.37 2.04 -8.48
CA VAL A 482 -2.66 1.48 -7.16
C VAL A 482 -2.52 -0.03 -7.22
N ARG A 483 -1.79 -0.61 -6.27
CA ARG A 483 -1.68 -2.06 -6.10
C ARG A 483 -3.02 -2.61 -5.62
N LEU A 484 -3.67 -3.35 -6.51
CA LEU A 484 -4.97 -3.93 -6.26
C LEU A 484 -4.87 -5.30 -5.60
N ALA A 485 -3.99 -6.16 -6.13
CA ALA A 485 -3.88 -7.55 -5.69
C ALA A 485 -2.45 -8.06 -5.78
N THR A 486 -2.19 -9.17 -5.11
CA THR A 486 -0.94 -9.94 -5.24
C THR A 486 -1.25 -11.28 -5.89
N ALA A 487 -0.43 -11.72 -6.85
CA ALA A 487 -0.70 -12.90 -7.65
C ALA A 487 0.57 -13.68 -8.05
N PHE A 488 0.38 -14.94 -8.42
CA PHE A 488 1.40 -15.77 -9.08
C PHE A 488 1.11 -15.91 -10.57
N PHE A 489 2.13 -15.67 -11.39
CA PHE A 489 2.09 -15.82 -12.86
C PHE A 489 3.30 -16.66 -13.30
N PRO A 490 3.18 -18.00 -13.34
CA PRO A 490 4.30 -18.89 -13.65
C PRO A 490 5.07 -18.56 -14.93
N VAL A 491 4.39 -18.16 -16.01
CA VAL A 491 5.05 -17.82 -17.28
C VAL A 491 5.68 -16.43 -17.21
N LEU A 492 5.00 -15.45 -16.64
CA LEU A 492 5.56 -14.11 -16.40
C LEU A 492 6.82 -14.17 -15.53
N SER A 493 6.88 -15.08 -14.55
CA SER A 493 8.05 -15.31 -13.70
C SER A 493 9.29 -15.86 -14.43
N LEU A 494 9.20 -16.14 -15.74
CA LEU A 494 10.36 -16.49 -16.58
C LEU A 494 11.10 -15.27 -17.13
N LEU A 495 10.55 -14.06 -16.99
CA LEU A 495 11.21 -12.82 -17.41
C LEU A 495 12.21 -12.40 -16.34
N ASN A 496 13.50 -12.43 -16.66
CA ASN A 496 14.52 -11.95 -15.73
C ASN A 496 14.55 -10.42 -15.61
N HIS A 497 15.19 -9.95 -14.54
CA HIS A 497 15.30 -8.54 -14.21
C HIS A 497 16.24 -7.77 -15.15
N SER A 498 15.83 -6.57 -15.54
CA SER A 498 16.69 -5.49 -16.03
C SER A 498 16.15 -4.13 -15.57
N CYS A 499 17.03 -3.24 -15.12
CA CYS A 499 16.68 -1.83 -14.87
C CYS A 499 16.31 -1.09 -16.16
N ARG A 500 16.74 -1.60 -17.33
CA ARG A 500 16.36 -1.14 -18.67
C ARG A 500 15.64 -2.27 -19.40
N PRO A 501 14.38 -2.57 -19.05
CA PRO A 501 13.66 -3.71 -19.61
C PRO A 501 13.37 -3.48 -21.10
N ASN A 502 13.29 -4.57 -21.86
CA ASN A 502 12.82 -4.54 -23.25
C ASN A 502 11.33 -4.89 -23.38
N THR A 503 10.62 -4.97 -22.25
CA THR A 503 9.20 -5.25 -22.16
C THR A 503 8.45 -4.25 -21.29
N SER A 504 7.14 -4.19 -21.47
CA SER A 504 6.17 -3.58 -20.56
C SER A 504 5.10 -4.59 -20.16
N VAL A 505 4.58 -4.47 -18.94
CA VAL A 505 3.54 -5.37 -18.39
C VAL A 505 2.32 -4.54 -18.05
N SER A 506 1.14 -5.06 -18.40
CA SER A 506 -0.16 -4.45 -18.11
C SER A 506 -1.13 -5.50 -17.58
N PHE A 507 -2.08 -5.08 -16.76
CA PHE A 507 -3.06 -5.97 -16.15
C PHE A 507 -4.49 -5.59 -16.55
N SER A 508 -5.32 -6.60 -16.78
CA SER A 508 -6.77 -6.46 -16.96
C SER A 508 -7.46 -7.50 -16.08
N GLY A 509 -7.90 -7.08 -14.89
CA GLY A 509 -8.38 -8.01 -13.87
C GLY A 509 -7.25 -8.94 -13.41
N THR A 510 -7.42 -10.25 -13.59
CA THR A 510 -6.42 -11.28 -13.26
C THR A 510 -5.46 -11.60 -14.41
N ALA A 511 -5.67 -11.03 -15.60
CA ALA A 511 -4.84 -11.29 -16.77
C ALA A 511 -3.66 -10.33 -16.84
N ALA A 512 -2.46 -10.85 -17.07
CA ALA A 512 -1.26 -10.10 -17.41
C ALA A 512 -1.00 -10.17 -18.92
N THR A 513 -0.67 -9.02 -19.52
CA THR A 513 -0.18 -8.93 -20.91
C THR A 513 1.18 -8.27 -20.93
N VAL A 514 2.15 -8.95 -21.54
CA VAL A 514 3.53 -8.48 -21.75
C VAL A 514 3.68 -8.08 -23.21
N ARG A 515 4.19 -6.87 -23.46
CA ARG A 515 4.49 -6.36 -24.80
C ARG A 515 5.95 -5.96 -24.91
N ALA A 516 6.52 -6.04 -26.11
CA ALA A 516 7.83 -5.45 -26.37
C ALA A 516 7.76 -3.92 -26.23
N SER A 517 8.65 -3.32 -25.44
CA SER A 517 8.74 -1.85 -25.30
C SER A 517 9.74 -1.23 -26.27
N GLN A 518 10.63 -2.04 -26.83
CA GLN A 518 11.68 -1.67 -27.77
C GLN A 518 11.96 -2.86 -28.72
N PRO A 519 12.72 -2.69 -29.81
CA PRO A 519 13.09 -3.80 -30.68
C PRO A 519 13.90 -4.86 -29.92
N ILE A 520 13.61 -6.14 -30.14
CA ILE A 520 14.34 -7.27 -29.53
C ILE A 520 14.87 -8.14 -30.66
N SER A 521 16.19 -8.31 -30.75
CA SER A 521 16.82 -9.12 -31.81
C SER A 521 16.67 -10.62 -31.51
N SER A 522 16.64 -11.45 -32.55
CA SER A 522 16.69 -12.91 -32.41
C SER A 522 17.87 -13.34 -31.53
N GLY A 523 17.61 -14.25 -30.59
CA GLY A 523 18.57 -14.73 -29.59
C GLY A 523 18.72 -13.84 -28.36
N GLN A 524 18.16 -12.62 -28.35
CA GLN A 524 18.20 -11.73 -27.19
C GLN A 524 17.21 -12.19 -26.10
N GLU A 525 17.60 -12.04 -24.84
CA GLU A 525 16.74 -12.33 -23.69
C GLU A 525 15.61 -11.29 -23.54
N VAL A 526 14.44 -11.77 -23.14
CA VAL A 526 13.27 -10.94 -22.84
C VAL A 526 13.28 -10.62 -21.35
N LEU A 527 13.38 -9.33 -21.04
CA LEU A 527 13.70 -8.80 -19.71
C LEU A 527 12.60 -7.86 -19.22
N HIS A 528 12.27 -7.98 -17.95
CA HIS A 528 11.31 -7.14 -17.24
C HIS A 528 11.96 -6.40 -16.08
N CYS A 529 11.32 -5.36 -15.54
CA CYS A 529 11.80 -4.68 -14.34
C CYS A 529 11.04 -5.20 -13.12
N TYR A 530 11.74 -5.56 -12.04
CA TYR A 530 11.11 -6.13 -10.84
C TYR A 530 10.74 -5.06 -9.81
N GLY A 531 11.22 -3.84 -10.02
CA GLY A 531 10.92 -2.67 -9.20
C GLY A 531 10.51 -1.51 -10.09
N GLU A 532 10.53 -0.30 -9.55
CA GLU A 532 10.39 0.90 -10.36
C GLU A 532 11.51 0.93 -11.42
N PRO A 533 11.21 1.29 -12.68
CA PRO A 533 12.22 1.35 -13.72
C PRO A 533 13.29 2.40 -13.36
N GLU A 534 14.36 1.97 -12.69
CA GLU A 534 15.50 2.80 -12.33
C GLU A 534 16.34 3.07 -13.59
N ILE A 535 15.96 4.08 -14.38
CA ILE A 535 16.89 4.78 -15.27
C ILE A 535 17.76 5.68 -14.37
N TRP A 536 18.72 5.08 -13.67
CA TRP A 536 19.61 5.79 -12.75
C TRP A 536 21.08 5.66 -13.16
N GLU A 537 21.61 6.72 -13.75
CA GLU A 537 23.05 6.96 -13.82
C GLU A 537 23.38 8.09 -12.85
N GLU A 538 24.26 7.87 -11.88
CA GLU A 538 24.54 8.85 -10.83
C GLU A 538 25.42 10.00 -11.34
N ASN A 539 25.09 11.21 -10.92
CA ASN A 539 25.86 12.41 -11.20
C ASN A 539 27.18 12.42 -10.43
N SER A 540 28.30 12.60 -11.14
CA SER A 540 29.62 12.66 -10.50
C SER A 540 29.79 13.85 -9.54
N SER A 541 29.05 14.93 -9.75
CA SER A 541 29.20 16.21 -9.04
C SER A 541 28.20 16.40 -7.90
N ILE A 542 27.07 15.70 -7.92
CA ILE A 542 25.99 15.82 -6.94
C ILE A 542 25.64 14.41 -6.44
N SER A 543 25.95 14.12 -5.18
CA SER A 543 25.66 12.81 -4.59
C SER A 543 24.15 12.58 -4.59
N GLY A 544 23.69 11.42 -5.06
CA GLY A 544 22.27 11.10 -5.05
C GLY A 544 21.42 11.86 -6.07
N ALA A 545 22.01 12.43 -7.13
CA ALA A 545 21.27 13.01 -8.26
C ALA A 545 21.54 12.24 -9.56
N SER A 546 20.60 12.27 -10.50
CA SER A 546 20.77 11.70 -11.84
C SER A 546 21.79 12.50 -12.66
N SER A 547 22.52 11.83 -13.56
CA SER A 547 23.42 12.44 -14.54
C SER A 547 22.72 13.44 -15.46
N SER A 548 21.39 13.32 -15.61
CA SER A 548 20.52 14.27 -16.33
C SER A 548 20.30 15.59 -15.60
N LEU A 549 20.84 15.76 -14.39
CA LEU A 549 20.76 17.02 -13.62
C LEU A 549 22.12 17.71 -13.55
N SER A 550 22.09 19.02 -13.32
CA SER A 550 23.26 19.84 -13.03
C SER A 550 22.93 20.85 -11.92
N LEU A 551 23.92 21.18 -11.10
CA LEU A 551 23.75 22.14 -10.02
C LEU A 551 24.11 23.53 -10.54
N SER A 552 23.17 24.46 -10.40
CA SER A 552 23.34 25.87 -10.76
C SER A 552 23.10 26.77 -9.56
N PHE A 553 23.56 28.00 -9.66
CA PHE A 553 23.34 29.04 -8.65
C PHE A 553 23.08 30.39 -9.32
N ASP A 554 21.99 31.05 -8.92
CA ASP A 554 21.71 32.43 -9.28
C ASP A 554 21.21 33.25 -8.08
N ALA A 555 21.18 34.57 -8.23
CA ALA A 555 20.88 35.50 -7.14
C ALA A 555 19.41 35.47 -6.67
N GLU A 556 18.49 35.11 -7.56
CA GLU A 556 17.04 35.10 -7.34
C GLU A 556 16.59 33.77 -6.74
N ARG A 557 17.03 32.66 -7.34
CA ARG A 557 16.64 31.29 -6.98
C ARG A 557 17.58 30.63 -5.98
N GLY A 558 18.78 31.17 -5.80
CA GLY A 558 19.83 30.49 -5.05
C GLY A 558 20.29 29.23 -5.77
N ARG A 559 20.60 28.17 -5.01
CA ARG A 559 20.98 26.86 -5.56
C ARG A 559 19.76 26.17 -6.15
N HIS A 560 19.88 25.70 -7.38
CA HIS A 560 18.80 24.99 -8.06
C HIS A 560 19.36 23.92 -8.99
N LEU A 561 18.54 22.90 -9.27
CA LEU A 561 18.87 21.84 -10.22
C LEU A 561 18.33 22.23 -11.60
N VAL A 562 19.14 22.00 -12.64
CA VAL A 562 18.79 22.25 -14.04
C VAL A 562 18.98 20.97 -14.81
N ALA A 563 18.03 20.62 -15.68
CA ALA A 563 18.18 19.50 -16.60
C ALA A 563 19.39 19.73 -17.52
N SER A 564 20.36 18.82 -17.50
CA SER A 564 21.53 18.83 -18.39
C SER A 564 21.27 18.09 -19.70
N GLN A 565 20.20 17.29 -19.74
CA GLN A 565 19.75 16.47 -20.86
C GLN A 565 18.22 16.35 -20.80
N ASP A 566 17.59 15.85 -21.87
CA ASP A 566 16.16 15.58 -21.89
C ASP A 566 15.78 14.54 -20.82
N ILE A 567 14.76 14.85 -20.02
CA ILE A 567 14.25 14.00 -18.95
C ILE A 567 12.99 13.30 -19.45
N VAL A 568 12.99 11.97 -19.45
CA VAL A 568 11.84 11.18 -19.88
C VAL A 568 10.81 11.08 -18.74
N PRO A 569 9.50 11.12 -19.02
CA PRO A 569 8.48 10.90 -18.00
C PRO A 569 8.70 9.59 -17.22
N GLY A 570 8.72 9.69 -15.89
CA GLY A 570 8.97 8.55 -14.98
C GLY A 570 10.45 8.30 -14.62
N GLN A 571 11.41 9.07 -15.16
CA GLN A 571 12.81 8.97 -14.78
C GLN A 571 13.06 9.49 -13.35
N SER A 572 13.76 8.71 -12.53
CA SER A 572 14.18 9.12 -11.18
C SER A 572 15.26 10.21 -11.25
N LEU A 573 15.05 11.31 -10.53
CA LEU A 573 15.89 12.51 -10.60
C LEU A 573 16.82 12.68 -9.39
N VAL A 574 16.32 12.44 -8.18
CA VAL A 574 17.07 12.56 -6.93
C VAL A 574 16.75 11.36 -6.03
N LYS A 575 17.79 10.71 -5.50
CA LYS A 575 17.74 9.61 -4.55
C LYS A 575 18.73 9.92 -3.43
N GLU A 576 18.22 10.38 -2.30
CA GLU A 576 19.03 10.82 -1.16
C GLU A 576 18.58 10.13 0.13
N GLU A 577 19.54 9.67 0.94
CA GLU A 577 19.27 9.27 2.31
C GLU A 577 19.19 10.51 3.20
N ALA A 578 18.14 10.64 4.00
CA ALA A 578 17.98 11.76 4.91
C ALA A 578 19.19 11.84 5.88
N PHE A 579 19.88 12.99 5.89
CA PHE A 579 21.00 13.22 6.79
C PHE A 579 20.62 13.03 8.28
N VAL A 580 19.37 13.39 8.62
CA VAL A 580 18.82 13.26 9.97
C VAL A 580 17.31 13.01 9.88
N SER A 581 16.81 12.10 10.71
CA SER A 581 15.38 11.80 10.83
C SER A 581 14.94 11.71 12.29
N VAL A 582 13.67 12.04 12.55
CA VAL A 582 12.98 11.86 13.83
C VAL A 582 11.57 11.36 13.52
N LEU A 583 11.03 10.48 14.35
CA LEU A 583 9.64 10.03 14.22
C LEU A 583 8.69 11.16 14.64
N CYS A 584 7.80 11.55 13.74
CA CYS A 584 6.71 12.45 14.10
C CYS A 584 5.78 11.75 15.09
N PRO A 585 5.39 12.39 16.21
CA PRO A 585 4.28 11.93 17.03
C PRO A 585 3.06 11.87 16.10
N GLY A 586 2.62 10.66 15.75
CA GLY A 586 1.48 10.49 14.85
C GLY A 586 0.20 11.01 15.51
N GLU A 587 -0.79 11.38 14.70
CA GLU A 587 -2.17 11.33 15.16
C GLU A 587 -2.46 9.89 15.59
N SER A 588 -3.18 9.75 16.70
CA SER A 588 -3.60 8.47 17.25
C SER A 588 -4.19 7.59 16.15
N LEU A 589 -3.55 6.47 15.82
CA LEU A 589 -4.23 5.45 15.02
C LEU A 589 -5.29 4.82 15.95
N PRO A 590 -6.59 4.91 15.65
CA PRO A 590 -7.57 4.17 16.41
C PRO A 590 -7.27 2.68 16.20
N LEU A 591 -6.80 2.02 17.26
CA LEU A 591 -6.82 0.56 17.33
C LEU A 591 -8.29 0.17 17.28
N GLN A 592 -8.76 -0.28 16.11
CA GLN A 592 -10.02 -1.00 16.03
C GLN A 592 -9.77 -2.36 16.69
N ASP A 593 -10.21 -2.53 17.92
CA ASP A 593 -10.82 -3.77 18.41
C ASP A 593 -11.47 -3.54 19.78
N GLY A 594 -12.61 -4.21 19.99
CA GLY A 594 -13.64 -3.83 20.96
C GLY A 594 -13.34 -4.04 22.45
N ASP A 595 -14.19 -3.38 23.25
CA ASP A 595 -14.69 -3.76 24.57
C ASP A 595 -13.71 -4.23 25.65
N THR A 596 -12.45 -3.81 25.63
CA THR A 596 -11.64 -3.75 26.87
C THR A 596 -11.02 -2.37 27.05
N ALA A 597 -11.50 -1.66 28.06
CA ALA A 597 -10.99 -0.37 28.49
C ALA A 597 -9.56 -0.51 29.04
N TRP A 598 -8.56 -0.33 28.17
CA TRP A 598 -7.24 0.18 28.53
C TRP A 598 -6.73 1.01 27.34
N ASP A 599 -6.85 2.33 27.46
CA ASP A 599 -6.40 3.33 26.49
C ASP A 599 -4.90 3.20 26.21
N THR A 600 -4.51 2.51 25.13
CA THR A 600 -3.18 2.67 24.54
C THR A 600 -3.30 2.84 23.05
N GLN A 601 -3.56 4.07 22.62
CA GLN A 601 -3.41 4.47 21.22
C GLN A 601 -1.94 4.26 20.81
N ALA A 602 -1.69 3.39 19.84
CA ALA A 602 -0.35 3.18 19.30
C ALA A 602 0.04 4.38 18.41
N THR A 603 1.21 4.96 18.67
CA THR A 603 1.76 6.08 17.90
C THR A 603 2.81 5.58 16.90
N ASN A 604 3.24 6.43 15.97
CA ASN A 604 4.39 6.13 15.11
C ASN A 604 5.66 5.73 15.90
N ALA A 605 5.83 6.27 17.11
CA ALA A 605 6.93 5.90 18.01
C ALA A 605 6.82 4.44 18.49
N ASP A 606 5.62 3.87 18.53
CA ASP A 606 5.40 2.48 18.90
C ASP A 606 5.59 1.51 17.74
N LEU A 607 5.35 1.99 16.51
CA LEU A 607 5.29 1.17 15.31
C LEU A 607 6.57 1.18 14.48
N TYR A 608 7.46 2.15 14.66
CA TYR A 608 8.64 2.32 13.81
C TYR A 608 9.94 2.47 14.59
N CYS A 609 11.03 1.98 14.00
CA CYS A 609 12.35 2.09 14.58
C CYS A 609 12.77 3.57 14.65
N HIS A 610 13.18 4.02 15.83
CA HIS A 610 13.63 5.40 16.09
C HIS A 610 14.94 5.80 15.38
N ARG A 611 15.51 4.89 14.59
CA ARG A 611 16.71 5.11 13.79
C ARG A 611 16.47 4.91 12.30
N CYS A 612 16.21 3.67 11.88
CA CYS A 612 16.10 3.35 10.46
C CYS A 612 14.68 3.52 9.90
N LEU A 613 13.72 3.95 10.74
CA LEU A 613 12.30 4.11 10.38
C LEU A 613 11.61 2.84 9.89
N ARG A 614 12.27 1.67 9.96
CA ARG A 614 11.66 0.39 9.62
C ARG A 614 10.57 0.04 10.63
N GLN A 615 9.44 -0.49 10.14
CA GLN A 615 8.35 -0.96 10.99
C GLN A 615 8.85 -2.02 11.99
N LEU A 616 8.42 -1.88 13.23
CA LEU A 616 8.77 -2.76 14.35
C LEU A 616 7.81 -3.94 14.35
N LEU A 617 8.33 -5.13 14.03
CA LEU A 617 7.62 -6.40 14.23
C LEU A 617 7.91 -6.96 15.63
N ALA A 618 9.13 -6.75 16.12
CA ALA A 618 9.56 -7.00 17.49
C ALA A 618 10.56 -5.91 17.89
N SER A 619 10.25 -5.12 18.92
CA SER A 619 11.08 -3.98 19.30
C SER A 619 12.15 -4.37 20.32
N VAL A 620 13.36 -3.84 20.14
CA VAL A 620 14.38 -3.73 21.18
C VAL A 620 14.18 -2.38 21.89
N PRO A 621 13.63 -2.35 23.12
CA PRO A 621 13.43 -1.10 23.85
C PRO A 621 14.76 -0.57 24.38
N CYS A 622 14.87 0.75 24.48
CA CYS A 622 15.94 1.38 25.24
C CYS A 622 15.83 1.01 26.73
N GLN A 623 16.97 0.75 27.38
CA GLN A 623 17.01 0.46 28.82
C GLN A 623 16.98 1.72 29.69
N GLY A 624 17.23 2.90 29.09
CA GLY A 624 17.30 4.19 29.78
C GLY A 624 16.07 5.07 29.63
N CYS A 625 15.17 4.79 28.67
CA CYS A 625 13.92 5.53 28.50
C CYS A 625 12.79 4.63 27.98
N SER A 626 11.55 5.01 28.25
CA SER A 626 10.34 4.30 27.79
C SER A 626 9.92 4.65 26.36
N TYR A 627 10.56 5.66 25.74
CA TYR A 627 10.15 6.21 24.46
C TYR A 627 10.83 5.50 23.27
N ALA A 628 12.15 5.34 23.30
CA ALA A 628 12.87 4.87 22.12
C ALA A 628 12.85 3.34 21.96
N LYS A 629 12.52 2.91 20.73
CA LYS A 629 12.40 1.50 20.33
C LYS A 629 13.13 1.27 19.00
N TYR A 630 13.79 0.12 18.86
CA TYR A 630 14.63 -0.21 17.71
C TYR A 630 14.27 -1.56 17.08
N CYS A 631 14.52 -1.73 15.77
CA CYS A 631 14.24 -3.00 15.08
C CYS A 631 15.29 -4.10 15.33
N SER A 632 16.44 -3.75 15.91
CA SER A 632 17.55 -4.67 16.19
C SER A 632 18.50 -4.07 17.23
N GLN A 633 19.31 -4.92 17.86
CA GLN A 633 20.38 -4.49 18.77
C GLN A 633 21.39 -3.59 18.03
N GLY A 634 21.74 -3.91 16.79
CA GLY A 634 22.59 -3.05 15.97
C GLY A 634 22.01 -1.65 15.77
N CYS A 635 20.70 -1.52 15.51
CA CYS A 635 20.07 -0.21 15.43
C CYS A 635 20.15 0.56 16.76
N ALA A 636 19.90 -0.12 17.88
CA ALA A 636 19.99 0.46 19.22
C ALA A 636 21.41 0.93 19.55
N ASP A 637 22.43 0.11 19.27
CA ASP A 637 23.83 0.40 19.61
C ASP A 637 24.36 1.62 18.85
N MET A 638 24.15 1.70 17.52
CA MET A 638 24.65 2.88 16.81
C MET A 638 23.78 4.12 17.06
N ALA A 639 22.47 3.99 17.33
CA ALA A 639 21.67 5.13 17.81
C ALA A 639 22.24 5.67 19.14
N TRP A 640 22.53 4.77 20.08
CA TRP A 640 23.14 5.11 21.37
C TRP A 640 24.48 5.82 21.21
N GLN A 641 25.35 5.31 20.33
CA GLN A 641 26.67 5.89 20.07
C GLN A 641 26.58 7.28 19.40
N GLN A 642 25.63 7.48 18.48
CA GLN A 642 25.58 8.66 17.64
C GLN A 642 24.80 9.83 18.27
N TYR A 643 23.66 9.59 18.91
CA TYR A 643 22.80 10.68 19.40
C TYR A 643 21.95 10.30 20.61
N HIS A 644 21.43 9.07 20.68
CA HIS A 644 20.40 8.71 21.65
C HIS A 644 20.91 8.72 23.09
N ARG A 645 22.21 8.47 23.36
CA ARG A 645 22.78 8.61 24.72
C ARG A 645 22.50 9.99 25.33
N THR A 646 22.53 11.03 24.50
CA THR A 646 22.32 12.42 24.89
C THR A 646 20.83 12.75 24.92
N GLU A 647 20.04 12.19 24.00
CA GLU A 647 18.59 12.40 23.95
C GLU A 647 17.80 11.61 25.01
N CYS A 648 18.36 10.51 25.54
CA CYS A 648 17.64 9.53 26.36
C CYS A 648 16.98 10.17 27.60
N SER A 649 17.69 11.07 28.28
CA SER A 649 17.17 11.80 29.45
C SER A 649 16.31 13.01 29.09
N LEU A 650 16.32 13.44 27.82
CA LEU A 650 15.60 14.60 27.32
C LEU A 650 14.25 14.22 26.67
N GLY A 651 13.92 12.93 26.56
CA GLY A 651 12.78 12.45 25.76
C GLY A 651 11.46 13.20 26.05
N ALA A 652 11.09 13.37 27.32
CA ALA A 652 9.87 14.10 27.70
C ALA A 652 9.90 15.58 27.30
N LEU A 653 11.06 16.23 27.44
CA LEU A 653 11.26 17.62 27.04
C LEU A 653 11.19 17.76 25.51
N LEU A 654 11.84 16.87 24.76
CA LEU A 654 11.84 16.87 23.29
C LEU A 654 10.45 16.62 22.72
N LEU A 655 9.67 15.72 23.31
CA LEU A 655 8.26 15.50 22.95
C LEU A 655 7.42 16.77 23.16
N THR A 656 7.65 17.48 24.26
CA THR A 656 6.91 18.71 24.61
C THR A 656 7.27 19.88 23.69
N LEU A 657 8.56 20.02 23.35
CA LEU A 657 9.06 21.12 22.50
C LEU A 657 8.83 20.88 21.00
N GLY A 658 8.41 19.67 20.62
CA GLY A 658 8.02 19.32 19.26
C GLY A 658 9.17 18.85 18.36
N VAL A 659 8.78 18.28 17.22
CA VAL A 659 9.66 17.56 16.28
C VAL A 659 10.82 18.40 15.75
N PHE A 660 10.63 19.70 15.53
CA PHE A 660 11.71 20.55 14.99
C PHE A 660 12.84 20.75 16.00
N CYS A 661 12.52 20.86 17.30
CA CYS A 661 13.52 20.96 18.35
C CYS A 661 14.32 19.65 18.48
N HIS A 662 13.63 18.51 18.39
CA HIS A 662 14.28 17.20 18.39
C HIS A 662 15.19 17.01 17.17
N LEU A 663 14.68 17.33 15.97
CA LEU A 663 15.44 17.21 14.73
C LEU A 663 16.66 18.13 14.74
N ALA A 664 16.53 19.37 15.21
CA ALA A 664 17.64 20.31 15.34
C ALA A 664 18.73 19.81 16.31
N LEU A 665 18.35 19.30 17.49
CA LEU A 665 19.31 18.71 18.43
C LEU A 665 20.05 17.53 17.78
N ARG A 666 19.32 16.60 17.19
CA ARG A 666 19.91 15.41 16.55
C ARG A 666 20.84 15.78 15.40
N THR A 667 20.49 16.81 14.62
CA THR A 667 21.34 17.34 13.53
C THR A 667 22.71 17.75 14.07
N VAL A 668 22.74 18.52 15.16
CA VAL A 668 23.98 19.01 15.78
C VAL A 668 24.79 17.86 16.39
N LEU A 669 24.13 16.87 17.00
CA LEU A 669 24.79 15.69 17.55
C LEU A 669 25.47 14.83 16.47
N LEU A 670 24.77 14.59 15.35
CA LEU A 670 25.29 13.83 14.21
C LEU A 670 26.45 14.56 13.51
N ALA A 671 26.37 15.88 13.39
CA ALA A 671 27.44 16.70 12.82
C ALA A 671 28.72 16.68 13.68
N GLY A 672 28.54 16.65 15.01
CA GLY A 672 29.61 16.73 15.98
C GLY A 672 30.14 18.16 16.17
N PHE A 673 30.60 18.43 17.39
CA PHE A 673 30.94 19.80 17.82
C PHE A 673 32.04 20.47 17.00
N ALA A 674 33.09 19.74 16.61
CA ALA A 674 34.20 20.33 15.85
C ALA A 674 33.72 20.99 14.54
N GLU A 675 32.81 20.31 13.83
CA GLU A 675 32.26 20.80 12.58
C GLU A 675 31.24 21.94 12.81
N VAL A 676 30.41 21.80 13.85
CA VAL A 676 29.45 22.82 14.28
C VAL A 676 30.15 24.13 14.65
N SER A 677 31.17 24.06 15.51
CA SER A 677 31.96 25.21 15.93
C SER A 677 32.66 25.87 14.75
N ARG A 678 33.21 25.08 13.81
CA ARG A 678 33.87 25.60 12.61
C ARG A 678 32.90 26.43 11.77
N LEU A 679 31.68 25.95 11.53
CA LEU A 679 30.70 26.62 10.69
C LEU A 679 30.00 27.80 11.39
N VAL A 680 29.74 27.71 12.70
CA VAL A 680 29.25 28.84 13.49
C VAL A 680 30.30 29.95 13.52
N ALA A 681 31.57 29.63 13.78
CA ALA A 681 32.66 30.60 13.73
C ALA A 681 32.81 31.23 12.33
N TRP A 682 32.70 30.42 11.27
CA TRP A 682 32.66 30.93 9.90
C TRP A 682 31.51 31.91 9.69
N SER A 683 30.32 31.66 10.24
CA SER A 683 29.18 32.56 10.12
C SER A 683 29.39 33.91 10.81
N HIS A 684 30.17 33.95 11.89
CA HIS A 684 30.59 35.18 12.58
C HIS A 684 31.69 35.94 11.82
N HIS A 685 32.59 35.21 11.16
CA HIS A 685 33.69 35.77 10.36
C HIS A 685 33.34 36.04 8.88
N GLY A 686 32.16 35.61 8.44
CA GLY A 686 31.64 35.74 7.08
C GLY A 686 31.39 37.20 6.70
N ASP A 687 32.45 37.82 6.19
CA ASP A 687 32.55 39.00 5.32
C ASP A 687 31.30 39.88 5.21
N LYS A 688 31.39 41.13 5.69
CA LYS A 688 30.35 42.18 5.61
C LYS A 688 29.85 42.43 4.17
N ASN A 689 30.52 41.87 3.16
CA ASN A 689 30.16 41.89 1.75
C ASN A 689 29.11 40.86 1.29
N LEU A 690 28.68 39.91 2.14
CA LEU A 690 27.61 38.95 1.80
C LEU A 690 26.19 39.43 2.15
N ARG A 691 26.07 40.59 2.80
CA ARG A 691 24.79 41.19 3.21
C ARG A 691 24.24 42.25 2.25
N SER A 692 24.96 42.64 1.20
CA SER A 692 24.41 43.53 0.17
C SER A 692 23.83 42.71 -1.00
N PRO A 693 22.57 42.95 -1.41
CA PRO A 693 21.97 42.31 -2.59
C PRO A 693 22.76 42.56 -3.89
N GLU A 694 23.51 43.66 -3.95
CA GLU A 694 24.17 44.18 -5.15
C GLU A 694 25.48 43.46 -5.52
N ALA A 695 26.13 42.77 -4.58
CA ALA A 695 27.34 41.98 -4.86
C ALA A 695 27.05 40.58 -5.46
N ARG A 696 25.76 40.21 -5.61
CA ARG A 696 25.32 38.93 -6.21
C ARG A 696 25.33 38.92 -7.74
N CYS A 697 25.58 40.07 -8.39
CA CYS A 697 25.50 40.23 -9.84
C CYS A 697 26.89 40.29 -10.48
N LYS A 698 27.56 39.15 -10.63
CA LYS A 698 28.43 38.95 -11.80
C LYS A 698 28.27 37.52 -12.34
N PRO A 699 28.00 37.36 -13.65
CA PRO A 699 27.93 36.04 -14.26
C PRO A 699 29.29 35.35 -14.19
N LEU A 700 29.28 34.03 -13.96
CA LEU A 700 30.45 33.15 -13.96
C LEU A 700 31.24 33.17 -15.29
N SER A 701 30.72 33.82 -16.34
CA SER A 701 31.42 34.00 -17.62
C SER A 701 32.47 35.12 -17.62
N GLU A 702 32.46 36.06 -16.66
CA GLU A 702 33.44 37.17 -16.62
C GLU A 702 34.55 37.00 -15.57
N ALA A 703 34.42 36.04 -14.65
CA ALA A 703 35.44 35.75 -13.63
C ALA A 703 36.67 35.00 -14.18
N ALA A 704 36.64 34.52 -15.43
CA ALA A 704 37.78 33.86 -16.05
C ALA A 704 38.91 34.83 -16.48
N ALA A 705 38.65 36.14 -16.55
CA ALA A 705 39.61 37.13 -17.05
C ALA A 705 40.35 37.93 -15.95
N ALA A 706 39.95 37.82 -14.69
CA ALA A 706 40.63 38.46 -13.57
C ALA A 706 40.87 37.40 -12.50
N GLY A 707 42.14 37.08 -12.21
CA GLY A 707 42.59 36.00 -11.33
C GLY A 707 42.14 36.10 -9.86
N ALA A 708 40.83 36.10 -9.62
CA ALA A 708 40.18 35.91 -8.33
C ALA A 708 39.72 34.45 -8.27
N GLY A 709 40.21 33.71 -7.27
CA GLY A 709 39.95 32.27 -7.12
C GLY A 709 38.47 31.91 -7.27
N SER A 710 38.20 30.83 -8.01
CA SER A 710 36.89 30.26 -8.24
C SER A 710 36.09 30.16 -6.94
N ARG A 711 35.15 31.08 -6.71
CA ARG A 711 34.20 30.96 -5.59
C ARG A 711 33.22 29.83 -5.94
N GLY A 712 33.39 28.67 -5.30
CA GLY A 712 32.52 27.51 -5.49
C GLY A 712 31.08 27.77 -5.00
N ILE A 713 30.13 26.98 -5.51
CA ILE A 713 28.72 27.05 -5.10
C ILE A 713 28.61 26.77 -3.59
N PRO A 714 27.94 27.61 -2.78
CA PRO A 714 27.87 27.42 -1.32
C PRO A 714 27.32 26.04 -0.93
N GLY A 715 27.98 25.31 -0.04
CA GLY A 715 27.59 23.94 0.33
C GLY A 715 28.29 22.83 -0.48
N CYS A 716 28.98 23.17 -1.58
CA CYS A 716 29.94 22.24 -2.19
C CYS A 716 31.16 22.06 -1.28
N GLY A 717 31.71 20.84 -1.27
CA GLY A 717 32.97 20.54 -0.63
C GLY A 717 34.16 21.21 -1.33
N SER A 718 35.35 21.08 -0.75
CA SER A 718 36.60 21.62 -1.33
C SER A 718 36.95 21.03 -2.71
N ASN A 719 36.39 19.86 -3.04
CA ASN A 719 36.49 19.20 -4.34
C ASN A 719 35.43 19.67 -5.36
N GLY A 720 34.60 20.67 -5.02
CA GLY A 720 33.51 21.16 -5.87
C GLY A 720 32.27 20.27 -5.92
N ARG A 721 32.29 19.08 -5.28
CA ARG A 721 31.13 18.18 -5.23
C ARG A 721 30.12 18.63 -4.19
N TYR A 722 28.84 18.57 -4.52
CA TYR A 722 27.74 18.78 -3.58
C TYR A 722 27.38 17.45 -2.92
N GLN A 723 27.71 17.32 -1.63
CA GLN A 723 27.50 16.11 -0.84
C GLN A 723 26.46 16.35 0.24
N SER A 724 25.65 15.33 0.55
CA SER A 724 24.76 15.32 1.71
C SER A 724 25.59 15.37 2.99
N SER A 725 25.83 16.59 3.48
CA SER A 725 26.79 16.90 4.55
C SER A 725 26.23 17.98 5.45
N TYR A 726 26.74 18.06 6.69
CA TYR A 726 26.33 19.12 7.61
C TYR A 726 26.63 20.52 7.05
N GLN A 727 27.73 20.67 6.30
CA GLN A 727 28.04 21.93 5.62
C GLN A 727 26.94 22.31 4.63
N ALA A 728 26.43 21.39 3.81
CA ALA A 728 25.32 21.66 2.90
C ALA A 728 24.05 22.10 3.66
N LEU A 729 23.72 21.40 4.75
CA LEU A 729 22.57 21.71 5.61
C LEU A 729 22.68 23.06 6.32
N PHE A 730 23.89 23.43 6.79
CA PHE A 730 24.12 24.69 7.49
C PHE A 730 23.96 25.91 6.55
N HIS A 731 24.25 25.72 5.26
CA HIS A 731 24.11 26.72 4.21
C HIS A 731 22.69 26.77 3.61
N LEU A 732 21.70 26.07 4.18
CA LEU A 732 20.30 26.31 3.87
C LEU A 732 19.88 27.67 4.44
N LEU A 733 18.96 28.35 3.74
CA LEU A 733 18.50 29.67 4.15
C LEU A 733 17.45 29.50 5.26
N PRO A 734 17.65 30.12 6.43
CA PRO A 734 16.69 30.05 7.53
C PRO A 734 15.51 31.01 7.36
N HIS A 735 15.45 31.81 6.28
CA HIS A 735 14.43 32.84 6.03
C HIS A 735 14.04 33.65 7.28
N THR A 736 15.03 34.00 8.11
CA THR A 736 14.81 34.60 9.43
C THR A 736 13.91 35.83 9.38
N GLU A 737 13.92 36.60 8.30
CA GLU A 737 13.06 37.78 8.11
C GLU A 737 11.57 37.44 8.03
N GLN A 738 11.19 36.22 7.63
CA GLN A 738 9.81 35.78 7.49
C GLN A 738 9.16 35.31 8.81
N HIS A 739 9.96 35.05 9.86
CA HIS A 739 9.43 34.64 11.16
C HIS A 739 9.11 35.84 12.05
N SER A 740 7.97 35.78 12.73
CA SER A 740 7.57 36.81 13.69
C SER A 740 8.54 36.89 14.89
N PRO A 741 8.65 38.04 15.56
CA PRO A 741 9.45 38.18 16.78
C PRO A 741 9.06 37.17 17.87
N GLU A 742 7.77 36.90 18.03
CA GLU A 742 7.23 35.94 19.01
C GLU A 742 7.67 34.51 18.69
N HIS A 743 7.62 34.13 17.40
CA HIS A 743 8.07 32.82 16.95
C HIS A 743 9.57 32.62 17.22
N LYS A 744 10.41 33.60 16.87
CA LYS A 744 11.86 33.58 17.16
C LYS A 744 12.15 33.46 18.65
N PHE A 745 11.39 34.19 19.47
CA PHE A 745 11.51 34.14 20.92
C PHE A 745 11.17 32.75 21.47
N LEU A 746 10.08 32.13 21.01
CA LEU A 746 9.71 30.77 21.41
C LEU A 746 10.77 29.75 21.00
N CYS A 747 11.27 29.77 19.76
CA CYS A 747 12.35 28.88 19.32
C CYS A 747 13.61 29.05 20.17
N THR A 748 13.96 30.30 20.51
CA THR A 748 15.11 30.59 21.37
C THR A 748 14.92 30.02 22.78
N LEU A 749 13.73 30.17 23.37
CA LEU A 749 13.41 29.58 24.66
C LEU A 749 13.50 28.05 24.64
N SER A 750 12.96 27.40 23.61
CA SER A 750 13.02 25.94 23.45
C SER A 750 14.47 25.43 23.39
N VAL A 751 15.32 26.09 22.59
CA VAL A 751 16.74 25.73 22.45
C VAL A 751 17.49 25.95 23.75
N VAL A 752 17.28 27.09 24.42
CA VAL A 752 17.92 27.38 25.73
C VAL A 752 17.49 26.37 26.79
N ALA A 753 16.21 25.97 26.81
CA ALA A 753 15.71 24.95 27.73
C ALA A 753 16.42 23.60 27.52
N ILE A 754 16.64 23.19 26.27
CA ILE A 754 17.39 21.97 25.94
C ILE A 754 18.84 22.09 26.43
N CYS A 755 19.54 23.18 26.11
CA CYS A 755 20.93 23.38 26.51
C CYS A 755 21.10 23.44 28.04
N LYS A 756 20.18 24.10 28.76
CA LYS A 756 20.19 24.11 30.23
C LYS A 756 19.97 22.72 30.81
N GLN A 757 19.09 21.91 30.21
CA GLN A 757 18.86 20.55 30.66
C GLN A 757 20.06 19.63 30.37
N LEU A 758 20.77 19.83 29.25
CA LEU A 758 22.04 19.14 28.96
C LEU A 758 23.10 19.45 30.02
N GLN A 759 23.24 20.72 30.39
CA GLN A 759 24.15 21.19 31.44
C GLN A 759 23.77 20.62 32.81
N ALA A 760 22.50 20.69 33.19
CA ALA A 760 22.00 20.13 34.46
C ALA A 760 22.17 18.60 34.55
N ALA A 761 22.01 17.89 33.43
CA ALA A 761 22.21 16.45 33.35
C ALA A 761 23.70 16.03 33.26
N GLY A 762 24.64 16.99 33.16
CA GLY A 762 26.07 16.70 32.99
C GLY A 762 26.39 16.06 31.64
N LEU A 763 25.54 16.24 30.62
CA LEU A 763 25.67 15.62 29.30
C LEU A 763 26.43 16.52 28.30
N GLU A 764 27.05 17.59 28.76
CA GLU A 764 27.82 18.52 27.91
C GLU A 764 28.92 17.79 27.13
N ALA A 765 29.78 17.03 27.82
CA ALA A 765 30.87 16.30 27.18
C ALA A 765 30.38 15.28 26.13
N ALA A 766 29.24 14.64 26.38
CA ALA A 766 28.61 13.71 25.45
C ALA A 766 28.02 14.42 24.22
N ALA A 767 27.41 15.60 24.40
CA ALA A 767 26.92 16.44 23.31
C ALA A 767 28.07 17.03 22.46
N LEU A 768 29.22 17.27 23.09
CA LEU A 768 30.41 17.81 22.42
C LEU A 768 31.27 16.73 21.74
N ASN A 769 30.90 15.45 21.82
CA ASN A 769 31.67 14.29 21.36
C ASN A 769 33.09 14.20 21.97
N GLN A 770 33.26 14.60 23.23
CA GLN A 770 34.56 14.67 23.92
C GLN A 770 34.86 13.46 24.84
N GLU A 771 33.94 12.50 24.99
CA GLU A 771 34.16 11.33 25.86
C GLU A 771 34.85 10.16 25.14
N SER A 772 35.93 9.65 25.73
CA SER A 772 36.55 8.37 25.32
C SER A 772 35.79 7.17 25.92
N PRO A 773 35.70 6.01 25.23
CA PRO A 773 34.93 4.84 25.70
C PRO A 773 35.40 4.26 27.05
N GLN A 774 36.57 4.67 27.55
CA GLN A 774 37.25 4.10 28.70
C GLN A 774 37.06 4.89 30.00
N GLN A 775 36.49 6.09 29.98
CA GLN A 775 36.23 6.88 31.19
C GLN A 775 34.82 6.63 31.74
N ARG A 776 34.54 5.39 32.13
CA ARG A 776 33.37 5.06 32.97
C ARG A 776 33.69 5.38 34.43
N SER A 777 33.33 6.56 34.91
CA SER A 777 33.27 6.82 36.36
C SER A 777 32.02 7.63 36.73
N LYS A 778 31.51 7.34 37.93
CA LYS A 778 30.24 7.81 38.54
C LYS A 778 29.93 9.30 38.28
N PRO A 779 28.64 9.69 38.25
CA PRO A 779 28.25 11.10 38.10
C PRO A 779 28.92 11.92 39.20
N LYS A 780 29.81 12.84 38.81
CA LYS A 780 30.36 13.83 39.72
C LYS A 780 29.19 14.69 40.19
N ALA A 781 28.98 14.76 41.50
CA ALA A 781 28.04 15.71 42.09
C ALA A 781 28.41 17.13 41.61
N CYS A 782 27.52 17.75 40.84
CA CYS A 782 27.73 19.07 40.29
C CYS A 782 27.60 20.10 41.43
N GLY A 783 28.69 20.79 41.74
CA GLY A 783 28.67 21.98 42.58
C GLY A 783 28.12 23.18 41.81
N LYS A 784 27.21 23.92 42.46
CA LYS A 784 26.67 25.24 42.07
C LYS A 784 26.31 25.38 40.58
N THR A 785 25.03 25.20 40.26
CA THR A 785 24.44 25.56 38.97
C THR A 785 24.64 27.06 38.69
N SER A 786 25.59 27.40 37.81
CA SER A 786 25.61 28.69 37.13
C SER A 786 24.36 28.79 36.25
N ASP A 787 23.62 29.88 36.33
CA ASP A 787 22.44 30.13 35.47
C ASP A 787 22.83 30.35 33.99
N GLU A 788 24.11 30.59 33.71
CA GLU A 788 24.67 30.88 32.40
C GLU A 788 25.21 29.61 31.72
N LEU A 789 24.89 29.46 30.42
CA LEU A 789 25.37 28.36 29.57
C LEU A 789 26.89 28.42 29.34
N SER A 790 27.54 27.25 29.26
CA SER A 790 28.95 27.17 28.84
C SER A 790 29.18 27.74 27.43
N PRO A 791 30.37 28.28 27.10
CA PRO A 791 30.68 28.81 25.76
C PRO A 791 30.42 27.81 24.63
N GLU A 792 30.70 26.54 24.88
CA GLU A 792 30.47 25.44 23.96
C GLU A 792 28.97 25.20 23.76
N LEU A 793 28.18 25.19 24.83
CA LEU A 793 26.72 25.09 24.73
C LEU A 793 26.07 26.32 24.10
N LYS A 794 26.65 27.51 24.22
CA LYS A 794 26.20 28.71 23.47
C LYS A 794 26.38 28.51 21.96
N THR A 795 27.48 27.89 21.53
CA THR A 795 27.72 27.55 20.12
C THR A 795 26.73 26.50 19.62
N VAL A 796 26.47 25.47 20.42
CA VAL A 796 25.44 24.45 20.14
C VAL A 796 24.05 25.08 20.04
N ALA A 797 23.70 25.98 20.98
CA ALA A 797 22.42 26.68 20.98
C ALA A 797 22.24 27.55 19.72
N GLU A 798 23.29 28.25 19.28
CA GLU A 798 23.23 29.06 18.06
C GLU A 798 22.99 28.20 16.82
N ALA A 799 23.70 27.07 16.69
CA ALA A 799 23.50 26.12 15.61
C ALA A 799 22.09 25.51 15.63
N MET A 800 21.63 25.08 16.81
CA MET A 800 20.27 24.54 16.99
C MET A 800 19.20 25.56 16.62
N LEU A 801 19.31 26.81 17.06
CA LEU A 801 18.36 27.86 16.74
C LEU A 801 18.29 28.11 15.24
N ARG A 802 19.44 28.15 14.56
CA ARG A 802 19.51 28.24 13.11
C ARG A 802 18.75 27.09 12.44
N HIS A 803 18.95 25.85 12.90
CA HIS A 803 18.25 24.70 12.34
C HIS A 803 16.75 24.73 12.64
N VAL A 804 16.30 25.04 13.86
CA VAL A 804 14.87 25.13 14.17
C VAL A 804 14.16 26.12 13.24
N LEU A 805 14.77 27.28 12.98
CA LEU A 805 14.20 28.28 12.08
C LEU A 805 14.18 27.80 10.62
N GLN A 806 15.25 27.17 10.13
CA GLN A 806 15.30 26.68 8.75
C GLN A 806 14.38 25.48 8.49
N LEU A 807 14.06 24.68 9.52
CA LEU A 807 13.27 23.46 9.36
C LEU A 807 11.82 23.74 8.92
N GLN A 808 11.25 24.92 9.19
CA GLN A 808 9.92 25.26 8.68
C GLN A 808 9.83 25.30 7.15
N CYS A 809 10.93 25.65 6.47
CA CYS A 809 10.97 25.77 5.01
C CYS A 809 11.66 24.57 4.34
N ASN A 810 12.49 23.83 5.07
CA ASN A 810 13.38 22.81 4.48
C ASN A 810 13.14 21.39 5.00
N ALA A 811 12.35 21.20 6.07
CA ALA A 811 12.02 19.86 6.54
C ALA A 811 10.99 19.22 5.62
N GLN A 812 11.23 17.97 5.23
CA GLN A 812 10.27 17.15 4.49
C GLN A 812 9.74 16.07 5.41
N ALA A 813 8.43 15.81 5.35
CA ALA A 813 7.84 14.67 6.04
C ALA A 813 8.24 13.39 5.29
N ILE A 814 8.91 12.46 5.98
CA ILE A 814 9.17 11.14 5.42
C ILE A 814 7.89 10.32 5.57
N THR A 815 7.14 10.21 4.49
CA THR A 815 6.04 9.26 4.40
C THR A 815 6.63 7.90 4.04
N VAL A 816 6.51 6.93 4.94
CA VAL A 816 6.78 5.54 4.56
C VAL A 816 5.76 5.20 3.50
N MET A 817 6.21 4.94 2.27
CA MET A 817 5.46 4.07 1.40
C MET A 817 5.47 2.71 2.10
N GLN A 818 4.48 2.47 2.97
CA GLN A 818 3.92 1.12 3.01
C GLN A 818 3.55 0.80 1.55
N GLU A 819 3.54 -0.45 1.12
CA GLU A 819 3.17 -0.83 -0.26
C GLU A 819 1.74 -0.37 -0.65
N LEU A 820 1.56 0.93 -0.77
CA LEU A 820 0.36 1.72 -0.72
C LEU A 820 0.69 2.95 -1.54
N GLY A 821 0.24 2.90 -2.79
CA GLY A 821 0.51 3.94 -3.75
C GLY A 821 0.07 5.28 -3.18
N LYS A 822 0.97 6.27 -3.20
CA LYS A 822 0.77 7.73 -3.08
C LYS A 822 2.04 8.42 -3.59
N ILE A 823 2.06 8.66 -4.90
CA ILE A 823 2.60 9.90 -5.48
C ILE A 823 1.39 10.68 -5.95
#